data_AF-A0A951TE67-F1
#
_entry.id   AF-A0A951TE67-F1
#
_cell.length_a   1.000
_cell.length_b   1.000
_cell.length_c   1.000
_cell.angle_alpha   90.00
_cell.angle_beta   90.00
_cell.angle_gamma   90.00
#
_symmetry.space_group_name_H-M   'P 1'
#
loop_
_entity.id
_entity.type
_entity.pdbx_description
1 polymer ?
#
loop_
_entity_poly.entity_id
_entity_poly.type
_entity_poly.pdbx_seq_one_letter_code
_entity_poly.pdbx_strand_id
1 'polypeptide(L)'
;MDHSGTPPTWGAITPRRPLIVLQTNNRFGDSDEFRGGGADPLDEAARHGREAVRVWREAIPDELRPLCHMQMEVRVRDHRARLDRFRRLFDEMQAAGTPANFQFADPHDQFVFEPECVETLLLEYPCIQSMTITEINFEHYRSFNVPRYAVSPEARYAMDIIDLAVKHGKYLSVSLQGVKWMHVAADVLNRPLFNKVVRNGGHVLPVNEHIGPQHLPRQTSVWGLWMAGLTRHWGVEPQSWWFENGRMISPGLFGQFQADNTRNMPAAMYRAMILQGALLGATVYQFEPFWDLFDYDNAACWREVIAPTLLEVVRDGLISSREQCLEKTPVAYQYKEARDINEFHENLRDVDWIHDEGLLARAAYGLWDKFMEHELIPNKSRYFFLPLLPPATPPEALARFAQVIRPGECASEAEYGALLDRHHPPQDTGTAWVAGINGHTYVMQSHENLYERQTYRVSLPRRVRGITGALTGGGLRLEWPPVEAAAAYHVMRVEGETLGLLGKSAETSIYLPRPEGESVFTVLAETSARETVTGTVNYLDYLVFSETVSLPAERVCVDANGAVRTEPWPEPEDTRPASQVVYPTFEGAEEHLGEAAELAERIDAFKQTYEAADWRGMLAFYAEDYGDSNGYHREYAGRAWKWWFFRNNTFCFLRQIRWWDFSRFAEDGTVRVRLFALCRALRRDDTPFGSQYDGTLRIPRTADEEVTFTWRRDGAGAWVITHTDPALPNFEEMLWNSRGADKTRLKLVPGKDGDPECLPEGQTNLLPMETNWLPPEWS
;
A
#
# COMPACT_ATOMS: atom_id res chain seq x y z
N MET A 1 -17.77 1.81 25.14
CA MET A 1 -18.07 3.25 25.12
C MET A 1 -19.43 3.44 24.46
N ASP A 2 -20.27 4.32 25.01
CA ASP A 2 -21.54 4.69 24.37
C ASP A 2 -21.27 5.76 23.31
N HIS A 3 -21.56 5.46 22.04
CA HIS A 3 -21.39 6.41 20.94
C HIS A 3 -22.74 7.12 20.74
N SER A 4 -22.94 8.22 21.46
CA SER A 4 -24.16 9.01 21.40
C SER A 4 -24.15 9.93 20.17
N GLY A 5 -24.89 9.57 19.12
CA GLY A 5 -25.04 10.37 17.90
C GLY A 5 -26.25 9.91 17.07
N THR A 6 -26.71 10.75 16.14
CA THR A 6 -27.73 10.36 15.16
C THR A 6 -27.21 9.16 14.38
N PRO A 7 -27.88 7.99 14.37
CA PRO A 7 -27.35 6.84 13.66
C PRO A 7 -27.17 7.16 12.16
N PRO A 8 -26.15 6.60 11.49
CA PRO A 8 -25.92 6.86 10.08
C PRO A 8 -27.12 6.51 9.20
N THR A 9 -27.51 7.41 8.29
CA THR A 9 -28.74 7.30 7.49
C THR A 9 -28.74 6.10 6.55
N TRP A 10 -27.57 5.71 6.05
CA TRP A 10 -27.41 4.55 5.18
C TRP A 10 -27.63 3.20 5.92
N GLY A 11 -27.62 3.22 7.25
CA GLY A 11 -27.71 2.06 8.13
C GLY A 11 -26.35 1.58 8.64
N ALA A 12 -26.36 0.51 9.42
CA ALA A 12 -25.16 -0.04 10.04
C ALA A 12 -24.27 -0.75 9.00
N ILE A 13 -22.98 -0.42 9.02
CA ILE A 13 -21.94 -1.21 8.36
C ILE A 13 -21.77 -2.52 9.13
N THR A 14 -21.63 -3.65 8.42
CA THR A 14 -21.38 -4.97 9.02
C THR A 14 -20.43 -5.78 8.13
N PRO A 15 -19.83 -6.88 8.62
CA PRO A 15 -19.06 -7.80 7.78
C PRO A 15 -19.81 -8.32 6.54
N ARG A 16 -21.15 -8.42 6.58
CA ARG A 16 -21.97 -8.83 5.42
C ARG A 16 -22.47 -7.67 4.57
N ARG A 17 -22.27 -6.45 5.05
CA ARG A 17 -22.64 -5.20 4.39
C ARG A 17 -21.51 -4.19 4.58
N PRO A 18 -20.31 -4.45 4.03
CA PRO A 18 -19.23 -3.48 4.06
C PRO A 18 -19.61 -2.25 3.25
N LEU A 19 -18.96 -1.12 3.54
CA LEU A 19 -19.02 0.07 2.70
C LEU A 19 -17.92 0.00 1.66
N ILE A 20 -18.28 0.06 0.38
CA ILE A 20 -17.34 0.13 -0.74
C ILE A 20 -17.45 1.52 -1.36
N VAL A 21 -16.34 2.25 -1.44
CA VAL A 21 -16.27 3.61 -1.99
C VAL A 21 -15.41 3.53 -3.25
N LEU A 22 -15.96 3.96 -4.38
CA LEU A 22 -15.32 3.83 -5.70
C LEU A 22 -15.15 5.21 -6.33
N GLN A 23 -13.90 5.62 -6.55
CA GLN A 23 -13.59 6.90 -7.19
C GLN A 23 -14.04 6.92 -8.65
N THR A 24 -14.78 7.94 -9.05
CA THR A 24 -15.10 8.19 -10.46
C THR A 24 -13.97 8.93 -11.14
N ASN A 25 -13.95 8.88 -12.48
CA ASN A 25 -12.99 9.66 -13.25
C ASN A 25 -13.10 11.16 -12.90
N ASN A 26 -11.99 11.78 -12.51
CA ASN A 26 -11.93 13.20 -12.18
C ASN A 26 -11.34 14.08 -13.32
N ARG A 27 -11.06 13.50 -14.49
CA ARG A 27 -10.57 14.21 -15.70
C ARG A 27 -11.72 14.87 -16.47
N PHE A 28 -12.55 15.63 -15.77
CA PHE A 28 -13.60 16.47 -16.34
C PHE A 28 -13.16 17.94 -16.36
N GLY A 29 -13.75 18.74 -17.27
CA GLY A 29 -13.45 20.18 -17.38
C GLY A 29 -14.07 21.03 -16.26
N ASP A 30 -14.49 20.40 -15.15
CA ASP A 30 -15.15 20.99 -13.99
C ASP A 30 -14.18 21.30 -12.84
N SER A 31 -12.86 21.11 -13.04
CA SER A 31 -11.80 21.36 -12.07
C SER A 31 -10.85 22.48 -12.53
N ASP A 32 -10.25 23.21 -11.59
CA ASP A 32 -9.19 24.18 -11.86
C ASP A 32 -7.88 23.50 -12.32
N GLU A 33 -7.70 22.22 -12.00
CA GLU A 33 -6.50 21.43 -12.39
C GLU A 33 -6.59 20.89 -13.82
N PHE A 34 -7.80 20.62 -14.32
CA PHE A 34 -8.04 20.02 -15.62
C PHE A 34 -8.85 20.97 -16.51
N ARG A 35 -8.17 21.95 -17.13
CA ARG A 35 -8.82 22.80 -18.16
C ARG A 35 -8.88 22.09 -19.50
N GLY A 36 -9.75 21.09 -19.62
CA GLY A 36 -10.06 20.46 -20.89
C GLY A 36 -10.99 21.32 -21.76
N GLY A 37 -10.53 21.70 -22.96
CA GLY A 37 -11.39 21.85 -24.14
C GLY A 37 -12.51 22.90 -24.15
N GLY A 38 -12.37 24.07 -23.50
CA GLY A 38 -13.22 25.25 -23.74
C GLY A 38 -14.74 25.12 -23.49
N ALA A 39 -15.21 23.98 -22.97
CA ALA A 39 -16.60 23.75 -22.60
C ALA A 39 -16.96 24.49 -21.30
N ASP A 40 -18.26 24.72 -21.07
CA ASP A 40 -18.74 25.32 -19.83
C ASP A 40 -18.48 24.35 -18.65
N PRO A 41 -17.74 24.78 -17.60
CA PRO A 41 -17.49 23.94 -16.41
C PRO A 41 -18.75 23.39 -15.74
N LEU A 42 -19.91 24.05 -15.88
CA LEU A 42 -21.18 23.54 -15.32
C LEU A 42 -21.74 22.37 -16.14
N ASP A 43 -21.60 22.40 -17.47
CA ASP A 43 -21.99 21.28 -18.34
C ASP A 43 -21.06 20.07 -18.14
N GLU A 44 -19.77 20.35 -17.91
CA GLU A 44 -18.77 19.34 -17.57
C GLU A 44 -19.07 18.66 -16.23
N ALA A 45 -19.49 19.41 -15.21
CA ALA A 45 -19.90 18.85 -13.93
C ALA A 45 -21.16 17.96 -14.05
N ALA A 46 -22.12 18.34 -14.89
CA ALA A 46 -23.27 17.48 -15.19
C ALA A 46 -22.84 16.20 -15.95
N ARG A 47 -21.86 16.31 -16.87
CA ARG A 47 -21.29 15.16 -17.57
C ARG A 47 -20.58 14.20 -16.61
N HIS A 48 -19.86 14.73 -15.64
CA HIS A 48 -19.23 13.98 -14.56
C HIS A 48 -20.28 13.22 -13.72
N GLY A 49 -21.38 13.88 -13.34
CA GLY A 49 -22.49 13.23 -12.63
C GLY A 49 -23.14 12.09 -13.43
N ARG A 50 -23.39 12.30 -14.74
CA ARG A 50 -23.91 11.23 -15.63
C ARG A 50 -22.95 10.06 -15.78
N GLU A 51 -21.65 10.32 -15.81
CA GLU A 51 -20.64 9.27 -15.85
C GLU A 51 -20.67 8.42 -14.58
N ALA A 52 -20.77 9.04 -13.40
CA ALA A 52 -20.93 8.32 -12.13
C ALA A 52 -22.18 7.41 -12.13
N VAL A 53 -23.30 7.90 -12.69
CA VAL A 53 -24.53 7.12 -12.86
C VAL A 53 -24.32 5.95 -13.81
N ARG A 54 -23.63 6.15 -14.93
CA ARG A 54 -23.33 5.11 -15.92
C ARG A 54 -22.54 3.98 -15.27
N VAL A 55 -21.38 4.27 -14.68
CA VAL A 55 -20.52 3.22 -14.10
C VAL A 55 -21.23 2.47 -12.96
N TRP A 56 -22.03 3.17 -12.14
CA TRP A 56 -22.79 2.53 -11.06
C TRP A 56 -23.82 1.52 -11.59
N ARG A 57 -24.48 1.84 -12.71
CA ARG A 57 -25.48 0.96 -13.33
C ARG A 57 -24.87 -0.17 -14.14
N GLU A 58 -23.80 0.12 -14.88
CA GLU A 58 -23.31 -0.75 -15.96
C GLU A 58 -22.05 -1.53 -15.59
N ALA A 59 -21.16 -0.97 -14.76
CA ALA A 59 -19.85 -1.55 -14.48
C ALA A 59 -19.75 -2.27 -13.11
N ILE A 60 -20.64 -1.94 -12.16
CA ILE A 60 -20.67 -2.58 -10.84
C ILE A 60 -21.60 -3.81 -10.86
N PRO A 61 -21.10 -5.00 -10.44
CA PRO A 61 -21.92 -6.20 -10.28
C PRO A 61 -23.14 -5.95 -9.38
N ASP A 62 -24.28 -6.52 -9.73
CA ASP A 62 -25.56 -6.32 -9.01
C ASP A 62 -25.46 -6.62 -7.51
N GLU A 63 -24.66 -7.61 -7.12
CA GLU A 63 -24.46 -7.99 -5.71
C GLU A 63 -23.61 -6.98 -4.92
N LEU A 64 -22.68 -6.29 -5.58
CA LEU A 64 -21.86 -5.25 -4.93
C LEU A 64 -22.56 -3.90 -4.93
N ARG A 65 -23.41 -3.60 -5.93
CA ARG A 65 -24.03 -2.29 -6.12
C ARG A 65 -24.72 -1.71 -4.85
N PRO A 66 -25.45 -2.48 -4.02
CA PRO A 66 -26.06 -1.98 -2.78
C PRO A 66 -25.06 -1.60 -1.68
N LEU A 67 -23.80 -2.01 -1.83
CA LEU A 67 -22.69 -1.75 -0.91
C LEU A 67 -21.83 -0.55 -1.36
N CYS A 68 -22.02 -0.08 -2.60
CA CYS A 68 -21.15 0.89 -3.26
C CYS A 68 -21.68 2.33 -3.18
N HIS A 69 -20.80 3.26 -2.80
CA HIS A 69 -20.97 4.70 -2.98
C HIS A 69 -19.96 5.22 -4.00
N MET A 70 -20.42 6.09 -4.92
CA MET A 70 -19.55 6.70 -5.92
C MET A 70 -18.88 7.93 -5.32
N GLN A 71 -17.55 7.93 -5.22
CA GLN A 71 -16.78 9.04 -4.67
C GLN A 71 -16.58 10.13 -5.71
N MET A 72 -17.06 11.31 -5.36
CA MET A 72 -17.06 12.49 -6.22
C MET A 72 -16.11 13.54 -5.65
N GLU A 73 -15.18 13.99 -6.49
CA GLU A 73 -14.22 15.06 -6.19
C GLU A 73 -14.26 16.10 -7.31
N VAL A 74 -14.29 17.38 -6.93
CA VAL A 74 -14.14 18.51 -7.84
C VAL A 74 -13.21 19.51 -7.16
N ARG A 75 -12.10 19.91 -7.79
CA ARG A 75 -11.10 20.83 -7.20
C ARG A 75 -11.22 22.22 -7.80
N VAL A 76 -11.79 23.15 -7.04
CA VAL A 76 -11.98 24.55 -7.46
C VAL A 76 -11.72 25.47 -6.28
N ARG A 77 -10.93 26.52 -6.48
CA ARG A 77 -10.55 27.44 -5.39
C ARG A 77 -11.70 28.32 -4.94
N ASP A 78 -12.54 28.78 -5.88
CA ASP A 78 -13.71 29.59 -5.56
C ASP A 78 -14.84 28.71 -5.01
N HIS A 79 -15.19 28.89 -3.73
CA HIS A 79 -16.18 28.07 -3.05
C HIS A 79 -17.56 28.12 -3.70
N ARG A 80 -17.99 29.29 -4.20
CA ARG A 80 -19.31 29.44 -4.82
C ARG A 80 -19.37 28.72 -6.17
N ALA A 81 -18.35 28.88 -7.01
CA ALA A 81 -18.24 28.16 -8.27
C ALA A 81 -18.17 26.65 -8.03
N ARG A 82 -17.43 26.20 -7.01
CA ARG A 82 -17.36 24.80 -6.62
C ARG A 82 -18.72 24.25 -6.18
N LEU A 83 -19.46 25.00 -5.36
CA LEU A 83 -20.82 24.67 -4.92
C LEU A 83 -21.75 24.49 -6.12
N ASP A 84 -21.72 25.42 -7.08
CA ASP A 84 -22.56 25.35 -8.29
C ASP A 84 -22.19 24.15 -9.18
N ARG A 85 -20.90 23.80 -9.29
CA ARG A 85 -20.47 22.58 -10.01
C ARG A 85 -20.95 21.30 -9.31
N PHE A 86 -20.77 21.20 -7.99
CA PHE A 86 -21.29 20.05 -7.24
C PHE A 86 -22.80 19.91 -7.35
N ARG A 87 -23.57 21.01 -7.36
CA ARG A 87 -25.02 20.96 -7.60
C ARG A 87 -25.35 20.28 -8.93
N ARG A 88 -24.70 20.70 -10.03
CA ARG A 88 -24.91 20.08 -11.35
C ARG A 88 -24.56 18.60 -11.37
N LEU A 89 -23.49 18.22 -10.69
CA LEU A 89 -23.05 16.84 -10.58
C LEU A 89 -24.04 15.99 -9.76
N PHE A 90 -24.45 16.47 -8.59
CA PHE A 90 -25.36 15.74 -7.70
C PHE A 90 -26.82 15.76 -8.15
N ASP A 91 -27.25 16.74 -8.95
CA ASP A 91 -28.57 16.73 -9.62
C ASP A 91 -28.77 15.44 -10.42
N GLU A 92 -27.75 15.05 -11.20
CA GLU A 92 -27.76 13.85 -12.04
C GLU A 92 -27.80 12.57 -11.19
N MET A 93 -26.95 12.49 -10.16
CA MET A 93 -26.90 11.33 -9.26
C MET A 93 -28.18 11.17 -8.44
N GLN A 94 -28.75 12.28 -7.94
CA GLN A 94 -30.00 12.28 -7.17
C GLN A 94 -31.17 11.87 -8.05
N ALA A 95 -31.28 12.40 -9.27
CA ALA A 95 -32.32 12.01 -10.23
C ALA A 95 -32.24 10.51 -10.56
N ALA A 96 -31.04 9.93 -10.57
CA ALA A 96 -30.80 8.53 -10.84
C ALA A 96 -30.93 7.61 -9.61
N GLY A 97 -31.00 8.16 -8.39
CA GLY A 97 -30.96 7.39 -7.14
C GLY A 97 -29.59 6.79 -6.81
N THR A 98 -28.50 7.32 -7.38
CA THR A 98 -27.14 6.79 -7.21
C THR A 98 -26.53 7.30 -5.89
N PRO A 99 -26.10 6.42 -4.96
CA PRO A 99 -25.44 6.83 -3.72
C PRO A 99 -24.08 7.48 -3.97
N ALA A 100 -23.86 8.63 -3.35
CA ALA A 100 -22.60 9.38 -3.45
C ALA A 100 -21.80 9.32 -2.14
N ASN A 101 -20.48 9.23 -2.30
CA ASN A 101 -19.49 9.65 -1.32
C ASN A 101 -18.94 11.02 -1.76
N PHE A 102 -18.87 11.98 -0.83
CA PHE A 102 -18.45 13.33 -1.14
C PHE A 102 -17.04 13.61 -0.60
N GLN A 103 -16.05 13.76 -1.50
CA GLN A 103 -14.69 14.20 -1.17
C GLN A 103 -14.52 15.69 -1.43
N PHE A 104 -14.09 16.42 -0.40
CA PHE A 104 -14.02 17.89 -0.44
C PHE A 104 -12.80 18.49 0.26
N ALA A 105 -11.93 17.66 0.83
CA ALA A 105 -10.63 18.07 1.34
C ALA A 105 -9.60 16.97 1.07
N ASP A 106 -8.41 17.40 0.67
CA ASP A 106 -7.27 16.58 0.27
C ASP A 106 -5.97 17.32 0.72
N PRO A 107 -4.74 16.90 0.38
CA PRO A 107 -3.53 17.52 0.90
C PRO A 107 -3.23 18.91 0.27
N HIS A 108 -4.03 19.36 -0.69
CA HIS A 108 -3.90 20.64 -1.35
C HIS A 108 -4.81 21.69 -0.69
N ASP A 109 -4.27 22.39 0.32
CA ASP A 109 -5.02 23.36 1.14
C ASP A 109 -5.82 24.40 0.34
N GLN A 110 -5.35 24.79 -0.86
CA GLN A 110 -6.08 25.71 -1.73
C GLN A 110 -7.44 25.19 -2.24
N PHE A 111 -7.71 23.90 -2.08
CA PHE A 111 -8.94 23.23 -2.47
C PHE A 111 -9.70 22.64 -1.28
N VAL A 112 -9.40 23.04 -0.04
CA VAL A 112 -10.26 22.69 1.11
C VAL A 112 -11.61 23.40 0.98
N PHE A 113 -12.73 22.68 1.11
CA PHE A 113 -14.06 23.28 0.95
C PHE A 113 -14.63 23.86 2.25
N GLU A 114 -15.32 25.00 2.18
CA GLU A 114 -15.92 25.65 3.35
C GLU A 114 -17.03 24.77 3.96
N PRO A 115 -17.02 24.53 5.29
CA PRO A 115 -17.99 23.65 5.95
C PRO A 115 -19.46 24.02 5.70
N GLU A 116 -19.79 25.31 5.61
CA GLU A 116 -21.13 25.81 5.31
C GLU A 116 -21.61 25.39 3.91
N CYS A 117 -20.70 25.35 2.93
CA CYS A 117 -21.00 24.87 1.59
C CYS A 117 -21.15 23.34 1.56
N VAL A 118 -20.33 22.61 2.34
CA VAL A 118 -20.50 21.16 2.53
C VAL A 118 -21.88 20.87 3.14
N GLU A 119 -22.26 21.58 4.20
CA GLU A 119 -23.56 21.44 4.85
C GLU A 119 -24.73 21.72 3.90
N THR A 120 -24.60 22.76 3.07
CA THR A 120 -25.61 23.10 2.06
C THR A 120 -25.85 21.92 1.11
N LEU A 121 -24.80 21.28 0.60
CA LEU A 121 -24.93 20.12 -0.28
C LEU A 121 -25.53 18.91 0.44
N LEU A 122 -25.16 18.65 1.70
CA LEU A 122 -25.74 17.55 2.49
C LEU A 122 -27.26 17.71 2.70
N LEU A 123 -27.73 18.96 2.83
CA LEU A 123 -29.15 19.29 2.97
C LEU A 123 -29.90 19.19 1.64
N GLU A 124 -29.29 19.64 0.54
CA GLU A 124 -29.89 19.65 -0.81
C GLU A 124 -29.92 18.24 -1.44
N TYR A 125 -28.94 17.39 -1.13
CA TYR A 125 -28.72 16.12 -1.82
C TYR A 125 -28.68 14.91 -0.87
N PRO A 126 -29.85 14.37 -0.48
CA PRO A 126 -29.94 13.09 0.23
C PRO A 126 -29.22 11.91 -0.43
N CYS A 127 -28.92 11.96 -1.74
CA CYS A 127 -28.09 10.94 -2.38
C CYS A 127 -26.65 10.87 -1.82
N ILE A 128 -26.16 11.92 -1.15
CA ILE A 128 -24.89 11.90 -0.41
C ILE A 128 -25.06 11.05 0.85
N GLN A 129 -24.47 9.86 0.86
CA GLN A 129 -24.61 8.88 1.95
C GLN A 129 -23.37 8.81 2.85
N SER A 130 -22.21 9.23 2.36
CA SER A 130 -20.96 9.32 3.12
C SER A 130 -20.09 10.49 2.66
N MET A 131 -19.11 10.84 3.48
CA MET A 131 -18.17 11.94 3.28
C MET A 131 -16.74 11.42 3.34
N THR A 132 -15.80 12.08 2.66
CA THR A 132 -14.38 11.75 2.71
C THR A 132 -13.54 13.03 2.86
N ILE A 133 -12.58 12.97 3.78
CA ILE A 133 -11.39 13.82 3.78
C ILE A 133 -10.17 12.89 3.64
N THR A 134 -9.20 13.26 2.81
CA THR A 134 -8.06 12.39 2.51
C THR A 134 -6.72 13.12 2.68
N GLU A 135 -5.66 12.38 3.01
CA GLU A 135 -4.26 12.80 2.98
C GLU A 135 -3.88 14.06 3.80
N ILE A 136 -4.78 14.63 4.59
CA ILE A 136 -4.54 15.82 5.41
C ILE A 136 -3.33 15.60 6.34
N ASN A 137 -2.48 16.62 6.47
CA ASN A 137 -1.30 16.56 7.33
C ASN A 137 -1.65 16.85 8.79
N PHE A 138 -1.14 16.05 9.71
CA PHE A 138 -1.39 16.14 11.16
C PHE A 138 -0.10 16.16 12.01
N GLU A 139 1.06 16.11 11.39
CA GLU A 139 2.40 16.10 12.01
C GLU A 139 2.87 17.50 12.44
N HIS A 140 2.04 18.22 13.20
CA HIS A 140 2.26 19.63 13.58
C HIS A 140 2.78 19.77 15.01
N TYR A 141 4.09 19.67 15.23
CA TYR A 141 4.71 19.71 16.57
C TYR A 141 4.97 21.11 17.16
N ARG A 142 4.29 22.15 16.65
CA ARG A 142 4.58 23.54 17.05
C ARG A 142 3.85 23.93 18.34
N SER A 143 4.58 23.99 19.45
CA SER A 143 4.03 24.49 20.71
C SER A 143 3.66 25.99 20.65
N PHE A 144 2.56 26.34 21.32
CA PHE A 144 2.15 27.72 21.58
C PHE A 144 1.76 27.84 23.05
N ASN A 145 2.13 28.95 23.71
CA ASN A 145 1.90 29.13 25.16
C ASN A 145 0.40 29.06 25.54
N VAL A 146 -0.50 29.17 24.57
CA VAL A 146 -1.93 29.01 24.75
C VAL A 146 -2.40 27.80 23.91
N PRO A 147 -2.67 26.63 24.53
CA PRO A 147 -2.86 25.35 23.84
C PRO A 147 -3.92 25.36 22.73
N ARG A 148 -5.03 26.10 22.90
CA ARG A 148 -6.09 26.17 21.87
C ARG A 148 -5.63 26.80 20.55
N TYR A 149 -4.59 27.62 20.57
CA TYR A 149 -4.00 28.21 19.36
C TYR A 149 -2.86 27.35 18.79
N ALA A 150 -2.42 26.32 19.52
CA ALA A 150 -1.43 25.35 19.04
C ALA A 150 -2.06 24.23 18.19
N VAL A 151 -3.37 23.99 18.31
CA VAL A 151 -4.11 23.08 17.41
C VAL A 151 -3.97 23.62 15.97
N SER A 152 -3.64 22.78 15.02
CA SER A 152 -3.44 23.21 13.63
C SER A 152 -4.78 23.58 12.96
N PRO A 153 -4.77 24.41 11.88
CA PRO A 153 -5.95 24.64 11.06
C PRO A 153 -6.61 23.36 10.56
N GLU A 154 -5.81 22.39 10.13
CA GLU A 154 -6.23 21.09 9.61
C GLU A 154 -6.96 20.27 10.67
N ALA A 155 -6.43 20.22 11.90
CA ALA A 155 -7.07 19.53 13.01
C ALA A 155 -8.41 20.18 13.41
N ARG A 156 -8.49 21.52 13.39
CA ARG A 156 -9.76 22.24 13.61
C ARG A 156 -10.78 21.93 12.52
N TYR A 157 -10.37 21.99 11.26
CA TYR A 157 -11.23 21.68 10.12
C TYR A 157 -11.78 20.24 10.21
N ALA A 158 -10.93 19.25 10.48
CA ALA A 158 -11.37 17.87 10.66
C ALA A 158 -12.38 17.73 11.82
N MET A 159 -12.20 18.46 12.93
CA MET A 159 -13.15 18.46 14.04
C MET A 159 -14.53 19.01 13.63
N ASP A 160 -14.58 20.08 12.84
CA ASP A 160 -15.82 20.69 12.35
C ASP A 160 -16.55 19.74 11.37
N ILE A 161 -15.80 19.06 10.50
CA ILE A 161 -16.35 18.07 9.57
C ILE A 161 -16.87 16.82 10.30
N ILE A 162 -16.22 16.39 11.39
CA ILE A 162 -16.75 15.31 12.25
C ILE A 162 -18.09 15.73 12.86
N ASP A 163 -18.21 16.95 13.37
CA ASP A 163 -19.49 17.46 13.89
C ASP A 163 -20.57 17.48 12.83
N LEU A 164 -20.23 17.91 11.62
CA LEU A 164 -21.16 17.94 10.50
C LEU A 164 -21.65 16.53 10.12
N ALA A 165 -20.73 15.56 10.05
CA ALA A 165 -21.07 14.18 9.78
C ALA A 165 -22.03 13.60 10.85
N VAL A 166 -21.77 13.87 12.14
CA VAL A 166 -22.65 13.42 13.23
C VAL A 166 -24.01 14.11 13.18
N LYS A 167 -24.03 15.43 12.95
CA LYS A 167 -25.25 16.24 12.84
C LYS A 167 -26.21 15.69 11.77
N HIS A 168 -25.66 15.28 10.63
CA HIS A 168 -26.43 14.79 9.48
C HIS A 168 -26.52 13.26 9.36
N GLY A 169 -26.05 12.52 10.36
CA GLY A 169 -26.07 11.06 10.34
C GLY A 169 -25.28 10.49 9.15
N LYS A 170 -24.10 11.01 8.85
CA LYS A 170 -23.22 10.54 7.77
C LYS A 170 -22.02 9.80 8.35
N TYR A 171 -21.51 8.85 7.59
CA TYR A 171 -20.17 8.31 7.82
C TYR A 171 -19.14 9.26 7.23
N LEU A 172 -18.03 9.46 7.94
CA LEU A 172 -16.87 10.22 7.47
C LEU A 172 -15.68 9.28 7.34
N SER A 173 -15.31 8.97 6.10
CA SER A 173 -14.03 8.36 5.77
C SER A 173 -12.91 9.37 6.00
N VAL A 174 -11.89 8.94 6.73
CA VAL A 174 -10.66 9.71 6.94
C VAL A 174 -9.51 8.79 6.50
N SER A 175 -9.10 8.96 5.25
CA SER A 175 -8.03 8.16 4.65
C SER A 175 -6.71 8.90 4.76
N LEU A 176 -5.69 8.26 5.34
CA LEU A 176 -4.41 8.89 5.59
C LEU A 176 -3.24 7.96 5.24
N GLN A 177 -2.30 8.49 4.47
CA GLN A 177 -1.00 7.90 4.18
C GLN A 177 0.00 7.93 5.34
N GLY A 178 1.13 7.23 5.18
CA GLY A 178 2.21 7.15 6.17
C GLY A 178 1.74 6.75 7.56
N VAL A 179 2.43 7.19 8.61
CA VAL A 179 2.03 6.95 10.00
C VAL A 179 1.14 8.07 10.57
N LYS A 180 0.39 8.78 9.72
CA LYS A 180 -0.44 9.94 10.10
C LYS A 180 -1.48 9.64 11.18
N TRP A 181 -2.08 8.45 11.19
CA TRP A 181 -2.97 8.03 12.28
C TRP A 181 -2.26 7.91 13.63
N MET A 182 -0.97 7.53 13.65
CA MET A 182 -0.16 7.60 14.86
C MET A 182 0.09 9.05 15.29
N HIS A 183 0.35 9.97 14.35
CA HIS A 183 0.46 11.40 14.67
C HIS A 183 -0.82 11.95 15.28
N VAL A 184 -1.99 11.63 14.71
CA VAL A 184 -3.30 12.04 15.26
C VAL A 184 -3.47 11.57 16.72
N ALA A 185 -2.99 10.38 17.05
CA ALA A 185 -3.18 9.77 18.37
C ALA A 185 -2.10 10.11 19.41
N ALA A 186 -0.85 10.25 18.97
CA ALA A 186 0.33 10.44 19.80
C ALA A 186 0.66 11.91 20.06
N ASP A 187 0.49 12.78 19.06
CA ASP A 187 0.81 14.21 19.20
C ASP A 187 -0.14 14.87 20.21
N VAL A 188 0.46 15.48 21.23
CA VAL A 188 -0.27 16.23 22.26
C VAL A 188 -1.11 17.38 21.68
N LEU A 189 -0.72 17.95 20.53
CA LEU A 189 -1.44 19.02 19.85
C LEU A 189 -2.68 18.50 19.10
N ASN A 190 -2.69 17.22 18.70
CA ASN A 190 -3.83 16.55 18.11
C ASN A 190 -4.80 15.95 19.15
N ARG A 191 -4.51 16.03 20.45
CA ARG A 191 -5.38 15.49 21.52
C ARG A 191 -6.84 15.95 21.40
N PRO A 192 -7.18 17.21 21.05
CA PRO A 192 -8.57 17.63 20.82
C PRO A 192 -9.24 16.88 19.66
N LEU A 193 -8.55 16.72 18.53
CA LEU A 193 -9.02 15.96 17.37
C LEU A 193 -9.20 14.48 17.73
N PHE A 194 -8.20 13.86 18.35
CA PHE A 194 -8.29 12.46 18.75
C PHE A 194 -9.47 12.19 19.69
N ASN A 195 -9.68 13.06 20.69
CA ASN A 195 -10.83 12.97 21.58
C ASN A 195 -12.17 13.08 20.82
N LYS A 196 -12.20 13.89 19.74
CA LYS A 196 -13.36 14.01 18.85
C LYS A 196 -13.60 12.71 18.08
N VAL A 197 -12.55 12.10 17.55
CA VAL A 197 -12.61 10.81 16.84
C VAL A 197 -13.18 9.72 17.76
N VAL A 198 -12.64 9.59 18.98
CA VAL A 198 -13.09 8.55 19.94
C VAL A 198 -14.57 8.73 20.31
N ARG A 199 -14.98 9.96 20.65
CA ARG A 199 -16.38 10.25 21.00
C ARG A 199 -17.34 9.91 19.86
N ASN A 200 -16.91 10.16 18.62
CA ASN A 200 -17.71 9.96 17.42
C ASN A 200 -17.28 8.73 16.60
N GLY A 201 -16.66 7.73 17.24
CA GLY A 201 -16.11 6.54 16.57
C GLY A 201 -17.15 5.64 15.87
N GLY A 202 -18.44 5.93 16.01
CA GLY A 202 -19.51 5.33 15.21
C GLY A 202 -19.74 5.99 13.85
N HIS A 203 -19.20 7.19 13.63
CA HIS A 203 -19.31 7.97 12.38
C HIS A 203 -17.96 8.07 11.66
N VAL A 204 -16.87 8.18 12.41
CA VAL A 204 -15.52 8.27 11.84
C VAL A 204 -15.07 6.88 11.41
N LEU A 205 -14.65 6.77 10.16
CA LEU A 205 -14.09 5.57 9.54
C LEU A 205 -12.61 5.82 9.26
N PRO A 206 -11.69 5.38 10.16
CA PRO A 206 -10.27 5.42 9.88
C PRO A 206 -9.93 4.48 8.72
N VAL A 207 -9.26 5.00 7.69
CA VAL A 207 -8.86 4.23 6.51
C VAL A 207 -7.34 4.26 6.34
N ASN A 208 -6.79 3.08 6.06
CA ASN A 208 -5.40 2.85 5.71
C ASN A 208 -5.20 3.08 4.21
N GLU A 209 -4.56 4.18 3.83
CA GLU A 209 -4.25 4.47 2.43
C GLU A 209 -3.02 3.70 1.95
N HIS A 210 -3.18 2.73 1.04
CA HIS A 210 -2.08 1.91 0.54
C HIS A 210 -1.20 2.71 -0.43
N ILE A 211 -0.33 3.56 0.13
CA ILE A 211 0.60 4.39 -0.63
C ILE A 211 1.92 4.58 0.14
N GLY A 212 3.05 4.52 -0.54
CA GLY A 212 4.34 4.72 0.11
C GLY A 212 4.85 3.55 0.97
N PRO A 213 6.06 3.68 1.53
CA PRO A 213 6.86 2.58 2.08
C PRO A 213 6.41 2.01 3.43
N GLN A 214 5.64 2.74 4.22
CA GLN A 214 5.37 2.42 5.63
C GLN A 214 4.10 1.57 5.83
N HIS A 215 3.85 0.58 4.96
CA HIS A 215 2.58 -0.14 4.95
C HIS A 215 2.22 -0.81 6.28
N LEU A 216 3.12 -1.62 6.83
CA LEU A 216 2.88 -2.38 8.06
C LEU A 216 2.58 -1.47 9.28
N PRO A 217 3.40 -0.46 9.64
CA PRO A 217 3.08 0.41 10.77
C PRO A 217 1.84 1.28 10.51
N ARG A 218 1.62 1.75 9.27
CA ARG A 218 0.40 2.47 8.91
C ARG A 218 -0.84 1.61 9.18
N GLN A 219 -0.92 0.44 8.56
CA GLN A 219 -2.07 -0.44 8.67
C GLN A 219 -2.36 -0.83 10.12
N THR A 220 -1.32 -1.23 10.85
CA THR A 220 -1.47 -1.69 12.23
C THR A 220 -1.79 -0.57 13.21
N SER A 221 -1.51 0.70 12.86
CA SER A 221 -1.99 1.86 13.61
C SER A 221 -3.48 2.14 13.40
N VAL A 222 -3.98 2.03 12.17
CA VAL A 222 -5.42 2.20 11.87
C VAL A 222 -6.22 1.05 12.48
N TRP A 223 -5.77 -0.18 12.27
CA TRP A 223 -6.35 -1.38 12.87
C TRP A 223 -6.31 -1.33 14.40
N GLY A 224 -5.25 -0.78 14.98
CA GLY A 224 -5.10 -0.56 16.42
C GLY A 224 -6.21 0.30 17.04
N LEU A 225 -6.74 1.30 16.32
CA LEU A 225 -7.90 2.09 16.77
C LEU A 225 -9.15 1.22 16.94
N TRP A 226 -9.39 0.33 15.98
CA TRP A 226 -10.51 -0.61 16.01
C TRP A 226 -10.34 -1.69 17.07
N MET A 227 -9.13 -2.26 17.19
CA MET A 227 -8.78 -3.26 18.22
C MET A 227 -8.92 -2.69 19.64
N ALA A 228 -8.55 -1.43 19.84
CA ALA A 228 -8.76 -0.69 21.08
C ALA A 228 -10.23 -0.34 21.38
N GLY A 229 -11.15 -0.59 20.43
CA GLY A 229 -12.57 -0.24 20.55
C GLY A 229 -12.87 1.24 20.50
N LEU A 230 -11.96 2.05 19.93
CA LEU A 230 -12.09 3.50 19.81
C LEU A 230 -12.95 3.91 18.61
N THR A 231 -12.96 3.08 17.56
CA THR A 231 -13.89 3.18 16.43
C THR A 231 -14.66 1.88 16.25
N ARG A 232 -15.83 1.95 15.61
CA ARG A 232 -16.67 0.77 15.31
C ARG A 232 -16.19 0.02 14.08
N HIS A 233 -15.65 0.77 13.12
CA HIS A 233 -15.22 0.30 11.82
C HIS A 233 -13.86 0.89 11.49
N TRP A 234 -13.16 0.25 10.56
CA TRP A 234 -11.96 0.76 9.92
C TRP A 234 -11.93 0.21 8.49
N GLY A 235 -11.02 0.74 7.67
CA GLY A 235 -10.91 0.37 6.28
C GLY A 235 -9.51 0.36 5.71
N VAL A 236 -9.45 -0.09 4.47
CA VAL A 236 -8.28 -0.02 3.60
C VAL A 236 -8.64 0.74 2.34
N GLU A 237 -7.64 1.39 1.77
CA GLU A 237 -7.71 2.01 0.46
C GLU A 237 -6.61 1.43 -0.44
N PRO A 238 -6.89 0.30 -1.13
CA PRO A 238 -5.95 -0.28 -2.07
C PRO A 238 -5.68 0.67 -3.24
N GLN A 239 -4.40 0.87 -3.60
CA GLN A 239 -4.01 1.73 -4.72
C GLN A 239 -2.75 1.25 -5.43
N SER A 240 -2.68 1.48 -6.75
CA SER A 240 -1.49 1.19 -7.57
C SER A 240 -0.30 2.12 -7.31
N TRP A 241 -0.52 3.28 -6.67
CA TRP A 241 0.55 4.17 -6.23
C TRP A 241 1.53 3.51 -5.26
N TRP A 242 1.08 2.51 -4.49
CA TRP A 242 1.95 1.76 -3.61
C TRP A 242 3.16 1.14 -4.33
N PHE A 243 2.92 0.51 -5.48
CA PHE A 243 3.93 -0.18 -6.28
C PHE A 243 4.94 0.81 -6.90
N GLU A 244 4.46 1.95 -7.41
CA GLU A 244 5.31 3.02 -7.95
C GLU A 244 6.19 3.65 -6.87
N ASN A 245 5.64 3.91 -5.68
CA ASN A 245 6.41 4.44 -4.56
C ASN A 245 7.47 3.44 -4.07
N GLY A 246 7.20 2.13 -4.21
CA GLY A 246 8.16 1.03 -4.05
C GLY A 246 9.29 0.98 -5.07
N ARG A 247 9.27 1.87 -6.07
CA ARG A 247 10.15 1.80 -7.23
C ARG A 247 10.06 0.44 -7.94
N MET A 248 8.96 -0.30 -7.78
CA MET A 248 8.80 -1.59 -8.42
C MET A 248 8.36 -1.38 -9.87
N ILE A 249 8.89 -2.20 -10.78
CA ILE A 249 8.56 -2.13 -12.22
C ILE A 249 8.05 -3.47 -12.72
N SER A 250 8.85 -4.50 -12.49
CA SER A 250 8.57 -5.90 -12.80
C SER A 250 9.41 -6.77 -11.86
N PRO A 251 9.13 -8.09 -11.74
CA PRO A 251 9.85 -8.96 -10.82
C PRO A 251 11.37 -8.81 -10.92
N GLY A 252 11.97 -8.40 -9.81
CA GLY A 252 13.39 -8.17 -9.61
C GLY A 252 13.94 -6.92 -10.29
N LEU A 253 13.12 -6.03 -10.82
CA LEU A 253 13.53 -4.77 -11.44
C LEU A 253 12.95 -3.57 -10.67
N PHE A 254 13.84 -2.71 -10.19
CA PHE A 254 13.49 -1.53 -9.39
C PHE A 254 13.90 -0.23 -10.10
N GLY A 255 13.23 0.90 -9.88
CA GLY A 255 13.55 2.22 -10.45
C GLY A 255 12.33 2.89 -11.10
N GLN A 256 12.56 3.82 -12.02
CA GLN A 256 11.48 4.57 -12.66
C GLN A 256 11.74 4.90 -14.14
N PHE A 257 11.32 4.06 -15.10
CA PHE A 257 11.54 4.38 -16.52
C PHE A 257 10.52 5.34 -17.15
N GLN A 258 9.30 5.45 -16.59
CA GLN A 258 8.24 6.33 -17.11
C GLN A 258 7.91 7.48 -16.13
N ALA A 259 7.21 8.50 -16.62
CA ALA A 259 6.73 9.60 -15.78
C ALA A 259 5.80 9.11 -14.64
N ASP A 260 5.07 8.03 -14.89
CA ASP A 260 4.10 7.41 -13.98
C ASP A 260 4.14 5.89 -14.19
N ASN A 261 4.61 5.13 -13.19
CA ASN A 261 4.70 3.67 -13.23
C ASN A 261 3.49 2.97 -12.59
N THR A 262 2.45 3.69 -12.13
CA THR A 262 1.29 3.08 -11.44
C THR A 262 0.65 1.94 -12.24
N ARG A 263 0.56 2.12 -13.56
CA ARG A 263 -0.03 1.15 -14.48
C ARG A 263 0.80 -0.14 -14.65
N ASN A 264 2.02 -0.18 -14.12
CA ASN A 264 2.85 -1.39 -14.15
C ASN A 264 2.50 -2.38 -13.04
N MET A 265 1.79 -1.94 -11.99
CA MET A 265 1.42 -2.83 -10.90
C MET A 265 0.56 -3.99 -11.43
N PRO A 266 0.94 -5.25 -11.19
CA PRO A 266 0.10 -6.38 -11.58
C PRO A 266 -1.25 -6.33 -10.86
N ALA A 267 -2.33 -6.53 -11.60
CA ALA A 267 -3.69 -6.49 -11.06
C ALA A 267 -3.89 -7.37 -9.82
N ALA A 268 -3.24 -8.54 -9.78
CA ALA A 268 -3.31 -9.50 -8.68
C ALA A 268 -2.88 -8.91 -7.32
N MET A 269 -2.09 -7.82 -7.29
CA MET A 269 -1.75 -7.13 -6.03
C MET A 269 -2.96 -6.55 -5.31
N TYR A 270 -4.01 -6.14 -6.04
CA TYR A 270 -5.26 -5.71 -5.42
C TYR A 270 -5.90 -6.83 -4.59
N ARG A 271 -5.74 -8.10 -4.99
CA ARG A 271 -6.24 -9.25 -4.23
C ARG A 271 -5.59 -9.30 -2.85
N ALA A 272 -4.28 -9.19 -2.78
CA ALA A 272 -3.56 -9.19 -1.51
C ALA A 272 -4.03 -8.05 -0.59
N MET A 273 -4.15 -6.84 -1.13
CA MET A 273 -4.62 -5.67 -0.38
C MET A 273 -6.04 -5.85 0.18
N ILE A 274 -6.97 -6.38 -0.63
CA ILE A 274 -8.36 -6.63 -0.23
C ILE A 274 -8.45 -7.76 0.82
N LEU A 275 -7.78 -8.89 0.56
CA LEU A 275 -7.80 -10.04 1.46
C LEU A 275 -7.15 -9.70 2.81
N GLN A 276 -6.10 -8.91 2.81
CA GLN A 276 -5.47 -8.42 4.04
C GLN A 276 -6.41 -7.50 4.84
N GLY A 277 -7.15 -6.62 4.18
CA GLY A 277 -8.23 -5.87 4.84
C GLY A 277 -9.27 -6.81 5.46
N ALA A 278 -9.77 -7.79 4.70
CA ALA A 278 -10.80 -8.72 5.16
C ALA A 278 -10.34 -9.57 6.36
N LEU A 279 -9.14 -10.16 6.29
CA LEU A 279 -8.62 -11.02 7.35
C LEU A 279 -8.41 -10.23 8.67
N LEU A 280 -8.12 -8.93 8.59
CA LEU A 280 -7.97 -8.04 9.74
C LEU A 280 -9.29 -7.37 10.18
N GLY A 281 -10.40 -7.69 9.51
CA GLY A 281 -11.74 -7.22 9.88
C GLY A 281 -12.10 -5.82 9.36
N ALA A 282 -11.47 -5.35 8.27
CA ALA A 282 -11.87 -4.13 7.60
C ALA A 282 -13.29 -4.26 7.05
N THR A 283 -14.12 -3.24 7.28
CA THR A 283 -15.51 -3.19 6.78
C THR A 283 -15.74 -2.00 5.85
N VAL A 284 -14.67 -1.30 5.49
CA VAL A 284 -14.67 -0.15 4.59
C VAL A 284 -13.56 -0.38 3.56
N TYR A 285 -13.90 -0.29 2.29
CA TYR A 285 -12.96 -0.42 1.18
C TYR A 285 -13.12 0.80 0.29
N GLN A 286 -12.10 1.65 0.24
CA GLN A 286 -12.06 2.81 -0.67
C GLN A 286 -11.10 2.48 -1.82
N PHE A 287 -11.41 2.84 -3.05
CA PHE A 287 -10.53 2.52 -4.18
C PHE A 287 -10.15 3.75 -4.97
N GLU A 288 -8.85 3.92 -5.09
CA GLU A 288 -8.15 4.87 -5.94
C GLU A 288 -6.95 4.15 -6.57
N PRO A 289 -6.34 4.68 -7.63
CA PRO A 289 -6.85 5.75 -8.46
C PRO A 289 -7.97 5.27 -9.39
N PHE A 290 -8.85 6.19 -9.81
CA PHE A 290 -9.98 5.83 -10.68
C PHE A 290 -9.56 5.06 -11.94
N TRP A 291 -8.38 5.27 -12.50
CA TRP A 291 -7.99 4.60 -13.75
C TRP A 291 -7.86 3.08 -13.64
N ASP A 292 -7.77 2.52 -12.44
CA ASP A 292 -7.79 1.06 -12.21
C ASP A 292 -9.21 0.50 -12.07
N LEU A 293 -10.23 1.36 -12.12
CA LEU A 293 -11.64 1.02 -11.91
C LEU A 293 -12.45 0.93 -13.22
N PHE A 294 -13.55 0.19 -13.15
CA PHE A 294 -14.57 0.09 -14.18
C PHE A 294 -14.02 -0.31 -15.56
N ASP A 295 -14.31 0.52 -16.57
CA ASP A 295 -13.88 0.44 -17.96
C ASP A 295 -12.92 1.59 -18.33
N TYR A 296 -12.21 2.15 -17.34
CA TYR A 296 -11.19 3.19 -17.53
C TYR A 296 -9.83 2.61 -17.97
N ASP A 297 -8.75 3.41 -17.90
CA ASP A 297 -7.46 3.15 -18.55
C ASP A 297 -6.89 1.73 -18.27
N ASN A 298 -7.06 1.21 -17.04
CA ASN A 298 -6.52 -0.07 -16.58
C ASN A 298 -7.63 -0.99 -16.05
N ALA A 299 -8.72 -1.09 -16.80
CA ALA A 299 -9.93 -1.86 -16.48
C ALA A 299 -9.71 -3.35 -16.12
N ALA A 300 -8.56 -3.94 -16.49
CA ALA A 300 -8.22 -5.31 -16.10
C ALA A 300 -8.16 -5.46 -14.57
N CYS A 301 -7.64 -4.46 -13.85
CA CYS A 301 -7.63 -4.44 -12.39
C CYS A 301 -9.05 -4.64 -11.80
N TRP A 302 -10.02 -3.88 -12.29
CA TRP A 302 -11.41 -4.00 -11.86
C TRP A 302 -12.04 -5.36 -12.21
N ARG A 303 -12.03 -5.70 -13.50
CA ARG A 303 -12.80 -6.83 -14.05
C ARG A 303 -12.24 -8.18 -13.61
N GLU A 304 -10.92 -8.30 -13.54
CA GLU A 304 -10.26 -9.59 -13.33
C GLU A 304 -9.89 -9.82 -11.86
N VAL A 305 -9.74 -8.77 -11.05
CA VAL A 305 -9.25 -8.91 -9.67
C VAL A 305 -10.10 -8.19 -8.62
N ILE A 306 -10.29 -6.87 -8.70
CA ILE A 306 -10.94 -6.10 -7.63
C ILE A 306 -12.39 -6.56 -7.41
N ALA A 307 -13.23 -6.53 -8.45
CA ALA A 307 -14.63 -6.90 -8.32
C ALA A 307 -14.83 -8.39 -7.97
N PRO A 308 -14.12 -9.35 -8.61
CA PRO A 308 -14.17 -10.76 -8.20
C PRO A 308 -13.75 -10.99 -6.74
N THR A 309 -12.67 -10.32 -6.28
CA THR A 309 -12.20 -10.49 -4.88
C THR A 309 -13.19 -9.88 -3.89
N LEU A 310 -13.79 -8.73 -4.18
CA LEU A 310 -14.85 -8.15 -3.33
C LEU A 310 -16.09 -9.06 -3.26
N LEU A 311 -16.48 -9.69 -4.38
CA LEU A 311 -17.57 -10.66 -4.39
C LEU A 311 -17.25 -11.88 -3.54
N GLU A 312 -16.03 -12.42 -3.62
CA GLU A 312 -15.55 -13.50 -2.75
C GLU A 312 -15.64 -13.10 -1.27
N VAL A 313 -15.11 -11.92 -0.92
CA VAL A 313 -15.16 -11.39 0.45
C VAL A 313 -16.58 -11.35 1.01
N VAL A 314 -17.55 -10.89 0.21
CA VAL A 314 -18.96 -10.78 0.62
C VAL A 314 -19.65 -12.14 0.66
N ARG A 315 -19.51 -12.96 -0.38
CA ARG A 315 -20.20 -14.25 -0.52
C ARG A 315 -19.71 -15.28 0.49
N ASP A 316 -18.40 -15.34 0.70
CA ASP A 316 -17.77 -16.32 1.58
C ASP A 316 -17.59 -15.80 3.01
N GLY A 317 -17.99 -14.55 3.25
CA GLY A 317 -17.99 -13.92 4.57
C GLY A 317 -16.59 -13.82 5.16
N LEU A 318 -15.62 -13.38 4.36
CA LEU A 318 -14.19 -13.41 4.72
C LEU A 318 -13.81 -12.41 5.81
N ILE A 319 -14.59 -11.34 6.01
CA ILE A 319 -14.30 -10.28 6.97
C ILE A 319 -14.35 -10.80 8.41
N SER A 320 -13.21 -10.82 9.09
CA SER A 320 -13.08 -11.22 10.50
C SER A 320 -13.81 -10.26 11.44
N SER A 321 -14.37 -10.80 12.52
CA SER A 321 -14.83 -10.03 13.67
C SER A 321 -13.67 -9.56 14.55
N ARG A 322 -13.91 -8.53 15.37
CA ARG A 322 -12.93 -8.04 16.35
C ARG A 322 -12.53 -9.10 17.35
N GLU A 323 -13.48 -9.91 17.78
CA GLU A 323 -13.27 -11.00 18.73
C GLU A 323 -12.32 -12.04 18.16
N GLN A 324 -12.52 -12.47 16.90
CA GLN A 324 -11.61 -13.39 16.21
C GLN A 324 -10.20 -12.80 16.08
N CYS A 325 -10.09 -11.51 15.74
CA CYS A 325 -8.81 -10.82 15.68
C CYS A 325 -8.11 -10.75 17.05
N LEU A 326 -8.84 -10.46 18.13
CA LEU A 326 -8.29 -10.40 19.49
C LEU A 326 -7.84 -11.78 20.00
N GLU A 327 -8.60 -12.83 19.69
CA GLU A 327 -8.21 -14.22 20.01
C GLU A 327 -6.93 -14.63 19.28
N LYS A 328 -6.74 -14.17 18.04
CA LYS A 328 -5.54 -14.45 17.24
C LYS A 328 -4.30 -13.68 17.70
N THR A 329 -4.50 -12.57 18.43
CA THR A 329 -3.47 -11.55 18.64
C THR A 329 -3.22 -11.29 20.13
N PRO A 330 -2.45 -12.15 20.81
CA PRO A 330 -2.21 -12.03 22.26
C PRO A 330 -1.28 -10.87 22.65
N VAL A 331 -0.51 -10.32 21.70
CA VAL A 331 0.46 -9.26 21.94
C VAL A 331 0.06 -7.98 21.20
N ALA A 332 0.17 -6.84 21.86
CA ALA A 332 0.00 -5.52 21.25
C ALA A 332 1.19 -4.61 21.59
N TYR A 333 1.34 -3.51 20.83
CA TYR A 333 2.29 -2.44 21.14
C TYR A 333 1.52 -1.16 21.45
N GLN A 334 1.73 -0.56 22.62
CA GLN A 334 1.09 0.72 22.96
C GLN A 334 2.13 1.85 22.93
N TYR A 335 2.05 2.69 21.90
CA TYR A 335 2.95 3.84 21.74
C TYR A 335 2.67 4.94 22.77
N LYS A 336 3.66 5.82 22.99
CA LYS A 336 3.57 6.95 23.93
C LYS A 336 3.12 8.24 23.25
N GLU A 337 2.65 9.18 24.07
CA GLU A 337 2.46 10.57 23.62
C GLU A 337 3.79 11.18 23.21
N ALA A 338 3.75 12.12 22.26
CA ALA A 338 4.90 12.85 21.77
C ALA A 338 4.63 14.36 21.77
N ARG A 339 5.59 15.14 22.26
CA ARG A 339 5.52 16.61 22.31
C ARG A 339 6.24 17.26 21.14
N ASP A 340 7.16 16.54 20.54
CA ASP A 340 7.91 16.93 19.36
C ASP A 340 8.18 15.71 18.47
N ILE A 341 8.77 15.97 17.31
CA ILE A 341 9.05 14.92 16.33
C ILE A 341 10.07 13.91 16.86
N ASN A 342 11.05 14.33 17.66
CA ASN A 342 12.07 13.43 18.19
C ASN A 342 11.47 12.44 19.20
N GLU A 343 10.60 12.90 20.09
CA GLU A 343 9.83 12.03 20.99
C GLU A 343 8.91 11.07 20.21
N PHE A 344 8.38 11.49 19.05
CA PHE A 344 7.58 10.62 18.19
C PHE A 344 8.43 9.50 17.57
N HIS A 345 9.67 9.78 17.15
CA HIS A 345 10.57 8.77 16.61
C HIS A 345 11.00 7.71 17.62
N GLU A 346 10.93 7.98 18.93
CA GLU A 346 11.10 6.93 19.94
C GLU A 346 10.02 5.83 19.79
N ASN A 347 8.81 6.18 19.31
CA ASN A 347 7.81 5.18 18.98
C ASN A 347 8.20 4.40 17.70
N LEU A 348 8.72 5.10 16.69
CA LEU A 348 9.07 4.53 15.38
C LEU A 348 10.29 3.60 15.44
N ARG A 349 11.22 3.82 16.38
CA ARG A 349 12.37 2.95 16.62
C ARG A 349 12.01 1.47 16.65
N ASP A 350 10.87 1.13 17.24
CA ASP A 350 10.44 -0.26 17.35
C ASP A 350 9.59 -0.70 16.14
N VAL A 351 8.71 0.15 15.62
CA VAL A 351 7.62 -0.28 14.73
C VAL A 351 7.82 0.07 13.25
N ASP A 352 8.75 0.97 12.92
CA ASP A 352 8.95 1.44 11.55
C ASP A 352 10.40 1.29 11.10
N TRP A 353 10.61 0.34 10.20
CA TRP A 353 11.92 0.05 9.59
C TRP A 353 12.31 1.05 8.52
N ILE A 354 11.36 1.83 7.98
CA ILE A 354 11.62 2.77 6.89
C ILE A 354 12.20 4.06 7.47
N HIS A 355 11.52 4.70 8.41
CA HIS A 355 12.03 5.93 9.00
C HIS A 355 12.99 5.69 10.17
N ASP A 356 12.96 4.53 10.83
CA ASP A 356 13.80 4.28 12.00
C ASP A 356 14.38 2.84 12.00
N GLU A 357 14.74 2.34 13.18
CA GLU A 357 15.33 1.00 13.38
C GLU A 357 14.31 -0.14 13.21
N GLY A 358 13.01 0.07 13.37
CA GLY A 358 11.97 -0.97 13.24
C GLY A 358 12.24 -2.29 13.99
N LEU A 359 12.85 -2.25 15.18
CA LEU A 359 13.37 -3.46 15.85
C LEU A 359 12.30 -4.54 16.10
N LEU A 360 11.11 -4.14 16.54
CA LEU A 360 9.97 -5.03 16.73
C LEU A 360 9.39 -5.46 15.38
N ALA A 361 9.28 -4.54 14.41
CA ALA A 361 8.78 -4.86 13.07
C ALA A 361 9.64 -5.92 12.36
N ARG A 362 10.98 -5.83 12.43
CA ARG A 362 11.87 -6.86 11.86
C ARG A 362 11.73 -8.21 12.58
N ALA A 363 11.61 -8.19 13.91
CA ALA A 363 11.39 -9.39 14.70
C ALA A 363 10.07 -10.09 14.31
N ALA A 364 8.99 -9.31 14.22
CA ALA A 364 7.63 -9.78 13.99
C ALA A 364 7.37 -10.17 12.52
N TYR A 365 7.89 -9.41 11.56
CA TYR A 365 7.47 -9.52 10.16
C TYR A 365 8.55 -10.04 9.23
N GLY A 366 9.83 -10.10 9.64
CA GLY A 366 10.91 -10.65 8.81
C GLY A 366 11.23 -9.81 7.57
N LEU A 367 11.19 -8.49 7.70
CA LEU A 367 11.42 -7.54 6.61
C LEU A 367 12.73 -7.83 5.86
N TRP A 368 12.72 -7.70 4.53
CA TRP A 368 13.77 -8.16 3.63
C TRP A 368 14.87 -7.11 3.40
N ASP A 369 14.58 -6.02 2.68
CA ASP A 369 15.55 -4.95 2.41
C ASP A 369 14.90 -3.57 2.41
N LYS A 370 15.47 -2.67 3.21
CA LYS A 370 14.91 -1.35 3.52
C LYS A 370 14.78 -0.53 2.24
N PHE A 371 13.59 0.01 1.97
CA PHE A 371 13.24 0.78 0.76
C PHE A 371 13.27 0.00 -0.57
N MET A 372 13.80 -1.22 -0.64
CA MET A 372 13.78 -2.01 -1.87
C MET A 372 12.49 -2.80 -1.98
N GLU A 373 12.09 -3.44 -0.90
CA GLU A 373 10.77 -4.05 -0.77
C GLU A 373 9.95 -3.27 0.24
N HIS A 374 8.73 -2.96 -0.15
CA HIS A 374 7.73 -2.43 0.75
C HIS A 374 6.85 -3.63 1.04
N GLU A 375 6.97 -4.27 2.20
CA GLU A 375 6.22 -5.48 2.45
C GLU A 375 4.73 -5.14 2.62
N LEU A 376 3.89 -5.73 1.77
CA LEU A 376 2.45 -5.76 1.97
C LEU A 376 2.13 -6.90 2.92
N ILE A 377 2.65 -8.09 2.63
CA ILE A 377 2.49 -9.32 3.39
C ILE A 377 3.77 -9.56 4.21
N PRO A 378 3.68 -9.80 5.53
CA PRO A 378 4.85 -10.16 6.32
C PRO A 378 5.56 -11.43 5.79
N ASN A 379 6.89 -11.45 5.82
CA ASN A 379 7.69 -12.66 5.53
C ASN A 379 7.64 -13.70 6.68
N LYS A 380 7.09 -13.33 7.84
CA LYS A 380 6.85 -14.22 8.98
C LYS A 380 5.36 -14.27 9.32
N SER A 381 4.81 -15.47 9.41
CA SER A 381 3.40 -15.69 9.76
C SER A 381 3.11 -15.86 11.25
N ARG A 382 4.10 -16.37 12.01
CA ARG A 382 3.93 -16.86 13.39
C ARG A 382 3.26 -15.86 14.34
N TYR A 383 3.56 -14.57 14.17
CA TYR A 383 3.11 -13.53 15.08
C TYR A 383 1.86 -12.79 14.59
N PHE A 384 1.31 -13.18 13.43
CA PHE A 384 0.21 -12.49 12.77
C PHE A 384 0.56 -10.99 12.59
N PHE A 385 -0.41 -10.09 12.77
CA PHE A 385 -0.19 -8.64 12.82
C PHE A 385 -0.24 -8.15 14.28
N LEU A 386 0.64 -7.22 14.65
CA LEU A 386 0.66 -6.60 15.97
C LEU A 386 -0.04 -5.24 15.94
N PRO A 387 -1.15 -5.03 16.69
CA PRO A 387 -1.86 -3.77 16.67
C PRO A 387 -1.05 -2.69 17.40
N LEU A 388 -0.99 -1.50 16.80
CA LEU A 388 -0.38 -0.32 17.43
C LEU A 388 -1.48 0.47 18.13
N LEU A 389 -1.51 0.39 19.46
CA LEU A 389 -2.54 0.96 20.31
C LEU A 389 -2.18 2.40 20.72
N PRO A 390 -3.11 3.37 20.61
CA PRO A 390 -2.92 4.74 21.07
C PRO A 390 -2.54 4.88 22.56
N PRO A 391 -1.89 5.99 22.96
CA PRO A 391 -1.56 6.24 24.36
C PRO A 391 -2.81 6.30 25.24
N ALA A 392 -3.92 6.82 24.70
CA ALA A 392 -5.20 6.93 25.39
C ALA A 392 -6.10 5.67 25.26
N THR A 393 -5.52 4.50 24.95
CA THR A 393 -6.25 3.22 24.93
C THR A 393 -6.78 2.89 26.33
N PRO A 394 -8.07 2.56 26.49
CA PRO A 394 -8.65 2.27 27.80
C PRO A 394 -8.03 1.05 28.48
N PRO A 395 -7.89 1.05 29.82
CA PRO A 395 -7.35 -0.09 30.56
C PRO A 395 -8.08 -1.41 30.28
N GLU A 396 -9.39 -1.38 30.10
CA GLU A 396 -10.19 -2.57 29.78
C GLU A 396 -9.87 -3.15 28.39
N ALA A 397 -9.46 -2.32 27.43
CA ALA A 397 -9.03 -2.78 26.12
C ALA A 397 -7.61 -3.36 26.20
N LEU A 398 -6.71 -2.71 26.95
CA LEU A 398 -5.35 -3.21 27.20
C LEU A 398 -5.36 -4.59 27.89
N ALA A 399 -6.28 -4.79 28.84
CA ALA A 399 -6.42 -6.05 29.57
C ALA A 399 -6.86 -7.25 28.72
N ARG A 400 -7.28 -7.03 27.45
CA ARG A 400 -7.61 -8.11 26.51
C ARG A 400 -6.38 -8.74 25.88
N PHE A 401 -5.22 -8.10 25.98
CA PHE A 401 -3.95 -8.61 25.47
C PHE A 401 -3.17 -9.30 26.60
N ALA A 402 -2.53 -10.42 26.30
CA ALA A 402 -1.64 -11.10 27.24
C ALA A 402 -0.36 -10.29 27.51
N GLN A 403 0.11 -9.54 26.52
CA GLN A 403 1.25 -8.64 26.64
C GLN A 403 1.00 -7.34 25.87
N VAL A 404 1.32 -6.21 26.51
CA VAL A 404 1.32 -4.89 25.89
C VAL A 404 2.73 -4.31 25.98
N ILE A 405 3.43 -4.32 24.84
CA ILE A 405 4.79 -3.81 24.69
C ILE A 405 4.78 -2.28 24.76
N ARG A 406 5.82 -1.71 25.38
CA ARG A 406 6.08 -0.27 25.43
C ARG A 406 7.26 0.14 24.55
N PRO A 407 7.31 1.40 24.09
CA PRO A 407 8.46 1.93 23.36
C PRO A 407 9.76 1.72 24.13
N GLY A 408 10.75 1.12 23.46
CA GLY A 408 12.07 0.85 24.01
C GLY A 408 12.12 -0.24 25.08
N GLU A 409 11.08 -1.08 25.23
CA GLU A 409 11.06 -2.17 26.21
C GLU A 409 12.15 -3.22 25.95
N CYS A 410 12.46 -3.48 24.68
CA CYS A 410 13.61 -4.30 24.28
C CYS A 410 14.67 -3.46 23.56
N ALA A 411 15.94 -3.82 23.77
CA ALA A 411 17.09 -3.14 23.19
C ALA A 411 17.42 -3.65 21.77
N SER A 412 16.93 -4.83 21.38
CA SER A 412 17.28 -5.46 20.10
C SER A 412 16.13 -6.28 19.48
N GLU A 413 16.26 -6.56 18.18
CA GLU A 413 15.37 -7.46 17.44
C GLU A 413 15.30 -8.87 18.07
N ALA A 414 16.43 -9.40 18.54
CA ALA A 414 16.49 -10.72 19.16
C ALA A 414 15.71 -10.78 20.48
N GLU A 415 15.75 -9.73 21.29
CA GLU A 415 14.98 -9.62 22.52
C GLU A 415 13.48 -9.51 22.24
N TYR A 416 13.07 -8.74 21.22
CA TYR A 416 11.68 -8.72 20.77
C TYR A 416 11.22 -10.08 20.27
N GLY A 417 12.04 -10.79 19.47
CA GLY A 417 11.75 -12.16 19.03
C GLY A 417 11.51 -13.10 20.22
N ALA A 418 12.40 -13.08 21.21
CA ALA A 418 12.27 -13.90 22.41
C ALA A 418 11.06 -13.53 23.28
N LEU A 419 10.59 -12.28 23.24
CA LEU A 419 9.36 -11.85 23.89
C LEU A 419 8.15 -12.40 23.15
N LEU A 420 8.07 -12.22 21.83
CA LEU A 420 6.96 -12.71 21.00
C LEU A 420 6.84 -14.23 21.07
N ASP A 421 7.96 -14.95 21.10
CA ASP A 421 8.04 -16.41 21.22
C ASP A 421 7.29 -16.97 22.44
N ARG A 422 7.20 -16.21 23.54
CA ARG A 422 6.52 -16.63 24.78
C ARG A 422 5.00 -16.67 24.62
N HIS A 423 4.47 -15.90 23.67
CA HIS A 423 3.03 -15.72 23.46
C HIS A 423 2.52 -16.41 22.19
N HIS A 424 3.42 -16.75 21.26
CA HIS A 424 3.06 -17.37 19.99
C HIS A 424 3.74 -18.74 19.86
N PRO A 425 2.99 -19.86 19.91
CA PRO A 425 3.58 -21.18 19.78
C PRO A 425 4.25 -21.35 18.40
N PRO A 426 5.32 -22.18 18.29
CA PRO A 426 5.92 -22.46 17.01
C PRO A 426 4.93 -23.18 16.08
N GLN A 427 4.95 -22.81 14.80
CA GLN A 427 4.12 -23.41 13.76
C GLN A 427 5.01 -23.75 12.56
N ASP A 428 4.89 -24.97 12.06
CA ASP A 428 5.53 -25.39 10.81
C ASP A 428 4.51 -25.29 9.68
N THR A 429 4.47 -24.11 9.05
CA THR A 429 3.56 -23.78 7.95
C THR A 429 4.26 -23.69 6.61
N GLY A 430 5.56 -24.01 6.52
CA GLY A 430 6.39 -23.72 5.35
C GLY A 430 6.99 -22.31 5.36
N THR A 431 7.48 -21.86 4.20
CA THR A 431 8.13 -20.55 4.02
C THR A 431 7.18 -19.45 3.54
N ALA A 432 5.97 -19.78 3.10
CA ALA A 432 4.94 -18.81 2.74
C ALA A 432 4.29 -18.18 3.98
N TRP A 433 3.66 -17.02 3.82
CA TRP A 433 2.84 -16.45 4.88
C TRP A 433 1.51 -17.20 4.99
N VAL A 434 1.23 -17.76 6.18
CA VAL A 434 0.03 -18.58 6.43
C VAL A 434 -0.72 -18.10 7.67
N ALA A 435 -2.02 -17.85 7.55
CA ALA A 435 -2.86 -17.54 8.70
C ALA A 435 -4.25 -18.17 8.57
N GLY A 436 -4.67 -18.93 9.58
CA GLY A 436 -6.07 -19.36 9.76
C GLY A 436 -6.84 -18.36 10.63
N ILE A 437 -7.95 -17.83 10.11
CA ILE A 437 -8.89 -16.95 10.82
C ILE A 437 -10.27 -16.98 10.15
N ASN A 438 -11.33 -16.81 10.94
CA ASN A 438 -12.71 -16.73 10.45
C ASN A 438 -13.16 -17.94 9.60
N GLY A 439 -12.67 -19.15 9.93
CA GLY A 439 -13.01 -20.38 9.21
C GLY A 439 -12.36 -20.50 7.84
N HIS A 440 -11.31 -19.71 7.58
CA HIS A 440 -10.53 -19.72 6.34
C HIS A 440 -9.03 -19.73 6.65
N THR A 441 -8.27 -20.44 5.85
CA THR A 441 -6.80 -20.43 5.87
C THR A 441 -6.29 -19.66 4.66
N TYR A 442 -5.55 -18.59 4.92
CA TYR A 442 -4.89 -17.76 3.91
C TYR A 442 -3.46 -18.25 3.72
N VAL A 443 -3.03 -18.38 2.46
CA VAL A 443 -1.64 -18.66 2.09
C VAL A 443 -1.22 -17.62 1.04
N MET A 444 -0.27 -16.77 1.39
CA MET A 444 0.15 -15.65 0.56
C MET A 444 1.66 -15.72 0.32
N GLN A 445 2.06 -15.48 -0.92
CA GLN A 445 3.45 -15.18 -1.21
C GLN A 445 3.79 -13.79 -0.64
N SER A 446 5.00 -13.65 -0.09
CA SER A 446 5.40 -12.46 0.69
C SER A 446 6.46 -11.56 0.06
N HIS A 447 6.88 -11.83 -1.19
CA HIS A 447 7.78 -10.94 -1.94
C HIS A 447 7.06 -10.29 -3.12
N GLU A 448 6.69 -9.02 -2.95
CA GLU A 448 5.81 -8.30 -3.86
C GLU A 448 6.47 -7.83 -5.16
N ASN A 449 7.77 -8.05 -5.32
CA ASN A 449 8.43 -7.78 -6.60
C ASN A 449 9.51 -8.81 -6.92
N LEU A 450 9.37 -10.07 -6.53
CA LEU A 450 10.33 -11.13 -6.84
C LEU A 450 9.67 -12.45 -7.17
N TYR A 451 10.31 -13.20 -8.07
CA TYR A 451 10.07 -14.65 -8.14
C TYR A 451 10.76 -15.34 -6.98
N GLU A 452 9.96 -15.89 -6.08
CA GLU A 452 10.42 -16.80 -5.04
C GLU A 452 9.34 -17.84 -4.79
N ARG A 453 9.70 -19.11 -4.99
CA ARG A 453 8.83 -20.23 -4.66
C ARG A 453 8.89 -20.47 -3.16
N GLN A 454 7.77 -20.19 -2.50
CA GLN A 454 7.57 -20.44 -1.10
C GLN A 454 6.70 -21.69 -0.88
N THR A 455 7.03 -22.47 0.13
CA THR A 455 6.31 -23.70 0.47
C THR A 455 5.24 -23.42 1.51
N TYR A 456 4.15 -24.19 1.49
CA TYR A 456 3.17 -24.16 2.57
C TYR A 456 2.78 -25.56 3.05
N ARG A 457 2.39 -25.65 4.33
CA ARG A 457 1.81 -26.83 4.96
C ARG A 457 0.62 -26.41 5.83
N VAL A 458 -0.57 -26.88 5.49
CA VAL A 458 -1.83 -26.49 6.14
C VAL A 458 -2.71 -27.71 6.46
N SER A 459 -3.62 -27.56 7.42
CA SER A 459 -4.58 -28.61 7.80
C SER A 459 -5.97 -28.23 7.31
N LEU A 460 -6.44 -28.89 6.24
CA LEU A 460 -7.71 -28.56 5.56
C LEU A 460 -8.73 -29.70 5.69
N PRO A 461 -10.02 -29.47 5.40
CA PRO A 461 -11.02 -30.54 5.38
C PRO A 461 -10.66 -31.65 4.38
N ARG A 462 -10.90 -32.91 4.77
CA ARG A 462 -10.56 -34.08 3.98
C ARG A 462 -11.35 -34.11 2.66
N ARG A 463 -10.65 -34.20 1.54
CA ARG A 463 -11.19 -34.21 0.17
C ARG A 463 -11.88 -35.54 -0.16
N VAL A 464 -12.91 -35.47 -0.99
CA VAL A 464 -13.61 -36.63 -1.56
C VAL A 464 -12.74 -37.27 -2.64
N ARG A 465 -12.58 -38.59 -2.59
CA ARG A 465 -11.78 -39.39 -3.55
C ARG A 465 -12.54 -40.66 -3.94
N GLY A 466 -12.20 -41.27 -5.07
CA GLY A 466 -12.91 -42.42 -5.62
C GLY A 466 -14.27 -42.04 -6.22
N ILE A 467 -14.39 -40.84 -6.80
CA ILE A 467 -15.62 -40.39 -7.45
C ILE A 467 -15.81 -41.21 -8.73
N THR A 468 -16.99 -41.82 -8.89
CA THR A 468 -17.37 -42.58 -10.09
C THR A 468 -18.56 -41.92 -10.76
N GLY A 469 -18.58 -41.98 -12.10
CA GLY A 469 -19.66 -41.44 -12.91
C GLY A 469 -20.14 -42.46 -13.94
N ALA A 470 -21.45 -42.59 -14.11
CA ALA A 470 -22.04 -43.44 -15.12
C ALA A 470 -23.30 -42.80 -15.73
N LEU A 471 -23.40 -42.81 -17.06
CA LEU A 471 -24.65 -42.44 -17.75
C LEU A 471 -25.66 -43.59 -17.59
N THR A 472 -26.73 -43.33 -16.86
CA THR A 472 -27.80 -44.32 -16.58
C THR A 472 -29.17 -43.66 -16.72
N GLY A 473 -30.15 -44.36 -17.29
CA GLY A 473 -31.55 -43.89 -17.32
C GLY A 473 -31.81 -42.55 -18.00
N GLY A 474 -30.92 -42.07 -18.87
CA GLY A 474 -31.05 -40.76 -19.53
C GLY A 474 -30.44 -39.58 -18.74
N GLY A 475 -29.56 -39.83 -17.78
CA GLY A 475 -28.87 -38.83 -16.95
C GLY A 475 -27.51 -39.32 -16.44
N LEU A 476 -26.83 -38.49 -15.65
CA LEU A 476 -25.52 -38.80 -15.06
C LEU A 476 -25.69 -39.16 -13.58
N ARG A 477 -25.29 -40.37 -13.19
CA ARG A 477 -25.19 -40.77 -11.79
C ARG A 477 -23.75 -40.57 -11.33
N LEU A 478 -23.56 -39.81 -10.26
CA LEU A 478 -22.28 -39.65 -9.57
C LEU A 478 -22.33 -40.36 -8.22
N GLU A 479 -21.28 -41.08 -7.85
CA GLU A 479 -21.15 -41.78 -6.58
C GLU A 479 -19.75 -41.63 -6.00
N TRP A 480 -19.62 -41.63 -4.68
CA TRP A 480 -18.34 -41.56 -3.98
C TRP A 480 -18.39 -42.35 -2.65
N PRO A 481 -17.26 -42.72 -2.06
CA PRO A 481 -17.20 -43.25 -0.70
C PRO A 481 -17.52 -42.18 0.35
N PRO A 482 -18.05 -42.57 1.52
CA PRO A 482 -18.27 -41.63 2.62
C PRO A 482 -16.95 -41.05 3.15
N VAL A 483 -16.91 -39.74 3.35
CA VAL A 483 -15.84 -39.05 4.09
C VAL A 483 -16.21 -39.02 5.57
N GLU A 484 -15.25 -39.34 6.43
CA GLU A 484 -15.39 -39.29 7.89
C GLU A 484 -15.95 -37.93 8.35
N ALA A 485 -16.93 -37.95 9.25
CA ALA A 485 -17.56 -36.76 9.83
C ALA A 485 -18.09 -35.72 8.81
N ALA A 486 -18.40 -36.15 7.58
CA ALA A 486 -19.04 -35.29 6.59
C ALA A 486 -20.49 -35.00 6.97
N ALA A 487 -20.85 -33.71 6.99
CA ALA A 487 -22.21 -33.24 7.20
C ALA A 487 -23.01 -33.17 5.88
N ALA A 488 -22.32 -32.86 4.78
CA ALA A 488 -22.90 -32.80 3.44
C ALA A 488 -21.80 -32.92 2.35
N TYR A 489 -22.24 -33.14 1.12
CA TYR A 489 -21.42 -33.13 -0.08
C TYR A 489 -21.93 -32.08 -1.06
N HIS A 490 -21.04 -31.21 -1.53
CA HIS A 490 -21.33 -30.20 -2.54
C HIS A 490 -20.96 -30.75 -3.90
N VAL A 491 -21.97 -30.90 -4.77
CA VAL A 491 -21.76 -31.37 -6.14
C VAL A 491 -21.58 -30.15 -7.01
N MET A 492 -20.41 -30.04 -7.63
CA MET A 492 -20.01 -28.86 -8.39
C MET A 492 -19.88 -29.21 -9.88
N ARG A 493 -20.30 -28.28 -10.73
CA ARG A 493 -19.88 -28.24 -12.14
C ARG A 493 -18.62 -27.40 -12.23
N VAL A 494 -17.65 -27.85 -13.02
CA VAL A 494 -16.44 -27.08 -13.32
C VAL A 494 -16.70 -26.23 -14.56
N GLU A 495 -16.60 -24.91 -14.42
CA GLU A 495 -16.88 -23.92 -15.47
C GLU A 495 -15.64 -23.03 -15.66
N GLY A 496 -14.77 -23.45 -16.59
CA GLY A 496 -13.42 -22.86 -16.72
C GLY A 496 -12.62 -23.11 -15.44
N GLU A 497 -12.25 -22.03 -14.75
CA GLU A 497 -11.51 -22.07 -13.47
C GLU A 497 -12.43 -21.98 -12.24
N THR A 498 -13.75 -21.85 -12.44
CA THR A 498 -14.73 -21.67 -11.36
C THR A 498 -15.52 -22.94 -11.08
N LEU A 499 -16.10 -23.00 -9.87
CA LEU A 499 -16.95 -24.10 -9.43
C LEU A 499 -18.40 -23.61 -9.23
N GLY A 500 -19.32 -24.06 -10.09
CA GLY A 500 -20.75 -23.80 -9.97
C GLY A 500 -21.44 -24.86 -9.11
N LEU A 501 -22.05 -24.47 -7.99
CA LEU A 501 -22.80 -25.39 -7.13
C LEU A 501 -24.07 -25.89 -7.84
N LEU A 502 -24.17 -27.20 -8.06
CA LEU A 502 -25.37 -27.84 -8.62
C LEU A 502 -26.35 -28.27 -7.52
N GLY A 503 -25.83 -28.61 -6.34
CA GLY A 503 -26.65 -29.02 -5.21
C GLY A 503 -25.82 -29.56 -4.04
N LYS A 504 -26.50 -29.75 -2.92
CA LYS A 504 -25.96 -30.41 -1.74
C LYS A 504 -26.65 -31.77 -1.54
N SER A 505 -25.88 -32.79 -1.19
CA SER A 505 -26.40 -34.12 -0.85
C SER A 505 -25.92 -34.54 0.54
N ALA A 506 -26.80 -35.14 1.35
CA ALA A 506 -26.40 -35.84 2.57
C ALA A 506 -26.00 -37.30 2.26
N GLU A 507 -26.32 -37.79 1.07
CA GLU A 507 -26.00 -39.12 0.61
C GLU A 507 -24.68 -39.10 -0.18
N THR A 508 -24.13 -40.29 -0.41
CA THR A 508 -22.87 -40.46 -1.16
C THR A 508 -23.09 -40.72 -2.66
N SER A 509 -24.25 -40.29 -3.17
CA SER A 509 -24.59 -40.33 -4.58
C SER A 509 -25.55 -39.19 -4.96
N ILE A 510 -25.59 -38.85 -6.24
CA ILE A 510 -26.58 -37.95 -6.82
C ILE A 510 -26.90 -38.35 -8.26
N TYR A 511 -28.12 -38.05 -8.69
CA TYR A 511 -28.53 -38.17 -10.09
C TYR A 511 -28.74 -36.79 -10.70
N LEU A 512 -28.00 -36.49 -11.76
CA LEU A 512 -28.04 -35.23 -12.48
C LEU A 512 -28.70 -35.43 -13.86
N PRO A 513 -29.35 -34.40 -14.42
CA PRO A 513 -29.76 -34.41 -15.82
C PRO A 513 -28.57 -34.75 -16.73
N ARG A 514 -28.84 -35.36 -17.90
CA ARG A 514 -27.77 -35.69 -18.85
C ARG A 514 -27.05 -34.40 -19.26
N PRO A 515 -25.72 -34.32 -19.06
CA PRO A 515 -24.98 -33.15 -19.50
C PRO A 515 -25.05 -32.99 -21.00
N GLU A 516 -25.14 -31.74 -21.45
CA GLU A 516 -25.02 -31.37 -22.85
C GLU A 516 -23.54 -31.18 -23.21
N GLY A 517 -23.08 -31.87 -24.26
CA GLY A 517 -21.70 -31.79 -24.73
C GLY A 517 -20.68 -32.25 -23.70
N GLU A 518 -19.48 -31.67 -23.75
CA GLU A 518 -18.44 -31.93 -22.77
C GLU A 518 -18.77 -31.25 -21.45
N SER A 519 -18.65 -31.99 -20.35
CA SER A 519 -18.94 -31.46 -19.01
C SER A 519 -18.06 -32.10 -17.96
N VAL A 520 -17.68 -31.31 -16.96
CA VAL A 520 -16.78 -31.73 -15.88
C VAL A 520 -17.43 -31.45 -14.54
N PHE A 521 -17.35 -32.42 -13.63
CA PHE A 521 -17.96 -32.37 -12.30
C PHE A 521 -16.94 -32.71 -11.22
N THR A 522 -17.12 -32.18 -10.02
CA THR A 522 -16.38 -32.60 -8.82
C THR A 522 -17.29 -32.61 -7.60
N VAL A 523 -16.82 -33.20 -6.50
CA VAL A 523 -17.56 -33.29 -5.25
C VAL A 523 -16.66 -32.83 -4.10
N LEU A 524 -17.16 -31.90 -3.30
CA LEU A 524 -16.49 -31.39 -2.10
C LEU A 524 -17.23 -31.89 -0.86
N ALA A 525 -16.52 -32.13 0.23
CA ALA A 525 -17.11 -32.52 1.51
C ALA A 525 -17.16 -31.33 2.47
N GLU A 526 -18.32 -31.07 3.06
CA GLU A 526 -18.44 -30.25 4.27
C GLU A 526 -18.14 -31.16 5.47
N THR A 527 -16.95 -31.06 6.06
CA THR A 527 -16.47 -32.03 7.07
C THR A 527 -15.53 -31.42 8.10
N SER A 528 -15.56 -31.99 9.31
CA SER A 528 -14.58 -31.71 10.36
C SER A 528 -13.33 -32.60 10.29
N ALA A 529 -13.37 -33.70 9.53
CA ALA A 529 -12.21 -34.55 9.32
C ALA A 529 -11.14 -33.78 8.53
N ARG A 530 -9.88 -33.87 8.99
CA ARG A 530 -8.76 -33.10 8.44
C ARG A 530 -7.80 -33.98 7.66
N GLU A 531 -7.12 -33.36 6.69
CA GLU A 531 -5.91 -33.88 6.07
C GLU A 531 -4.84 -32.78 5.97
N THR A 532 -3.58 -33.19 5.98
CA THR A 532 -2.47 -32.27 5.70
C THR A 532 -2.41 -32.02 4.20
N VAL A 533 -2.41 -30.75 3.82
CA VAL A 533 -2.18 -30.29 2.45
C VAL A 533 -0.86 -29.53 2.40
N THR A 534 -0.02 -29.89 1.44
CA THR A 534 1.25 -29.20 1.15
C THR A 534 1.24 -28.71 -0.28
N GLY A 535 1.89 -27.58 -0.53
CA GLY A 535 2.04 -27.05 -1.87
C GLY A 535 3.03 -25.89 -1.88
N THR A 536 3.00 -25.13 -2.97
CA THR A 536 3.83 -23.93 -3.14
C THR A 536 3.01 -22.76 -3.62
N VAL A 537 3.47 -21.56 -3.29
CA VAL A 537 3.04 -20.28 -3.86
C VAL A 537 4.28 -19.58 -4.43
N ASN A 538 4.09 -18.78 -5.47
CA ASN A 538 5.12 -17.96 -6.08
C ASN A 538 4.53 -16.55 -6.36
N TYR A 539 5.30 -15.66 -6.98
CA TYR A 539 4.94 -14.26 -7.23
C TYR A 539 3.48 -14.06 -7.66
N LEU A 540 2.71 -13.29 -6.88
CA LEU A 540 1.28 -12.99 -7.04
C LEU A 540 0.28 -14.10 -6.65
N ASP A 541 0.72 -15.17 -6.00
CA ASP A 541 -0.19 -16.21 -5.51
C ASP A 541 -0.75 -15.84 -4.12
N TYR A 542 -2.07 -15.59 -4.07
CA TYR A 542 -2.82 -15.26 -2.86
C TYR A 542 -4.02 -16.22 -2.70
N LEU A 543 -3.80 -17.33 -2.01
CA LEU A 543 -4.76 -18.42 -1.88
C LEU A 543 -5.60 -18.27 -0.61
N VAL A 544 -6.89 -18.62 -0.73
CA VAL A 544 -7.83 -18.71 0.39
C VAL A 544 -8.46 -20.10 0.37
N PHE A 545 -8.38 -20.80 1.50
CA PHE A 545 -8.95 -22.13 1.67
C PHE A 545 -10.03 -22.13 2.72
N SER A 546 -11.18 -22.73 2.41
CA SER A 546 -12.21 -22.98 3.43
C SER A 546 -11.72 -23.99 4.47
N GLU A 547 -11.99 -23.71 5.75
CA GLU A 547 -11.76 -24.65 6.85
C GLU A 547 -12.98 -25.54 7.13
N THR A 548 -14.04 -25.46 6.33
CA THR A 548 -15.26 -26.27 6.49
C THR A 548 -15.58 -27.13 5.28
N VAL A 549 -15.23 -26.66 4.07
CA VAL A 549 -15.44 -27.37 2.81
C VAL A 549 -14.09 -27.80 2.22
N SER A 550 -13.99 -29.06 1.81
CA SER A 550 -12.75 -29.61 1.27
C SER A 550 -12.39 -29.04 -0.09
N LEU A 551 -11.10 -29.08 -0.42
CA LEU A 551 -10.63 -28.90 -1.80
C LEU A 551 -11.12 -30.03 -2.72
N PRO A 552 -11.19 -29.82 -4.04
CA PRO A 552 -11.38 -30.91 -4.98
C PRO A 552 -10.15 -31.81 -5.01
N ALA A 553 -10.35 -33.13 -5.18
CA ALA A 553 -9.27 -34.09 -5.42
C ALA A 553 -9.35 -34.78 -6.78
N GLU A 554 -10.55 -34.93 -7.31
CA GLU A 554 -10.83 -35.63 -8.56
C GLU A 554 -11.91 -34.90 -9.34
N ARG A 555 -11.94 -35.11 -10.66
CA ARG A 555 -12.96 -34.60 -11.57
C ARG A 555 -13.52 -35.74 -12.42
N VAL A 556 -14.83 -35.74 -12.62
CA VAL A 556 -15.54 -36.65 -13.53
C VAL A 556 -15.81 -35.90 -14.83
N CYS A 557 -15.17 -36.34 -15.90
CA CYS A 557 -15.28 -35.77 -17.23
C CYS A 557 -16.22 -36.63 -18.09
N VAL A 558 -17.23 -35.98 -18.66
CA VAL A 558 -18.11 -36.56 -19.68
C VAL A 558 -17.73 -35.93 -21.02
N ASP A 559 -17.35 -36.74 -22.00
CA ASP A 559 -17.02 -36.25 -23.34
C ASP A 559 -18.24 -36.12 -24.26
N ALA A 560 -18.04 -35.54 -25.44
CA ALA A 560 -19.10 -35.34 -26.44
C ALA A 560 -19.75 -36.65 -26.93
N ASN A 561 -19.06 -37.79 -26.81
CA ASN A 561 -19.58 -39.12 -27.18
C ASN A 561 -20.30 -39.81 -26.00
N GLY A 562 -20.33 -39.17 -24.83
CA GLY A 562 -20.90 -39.71 -23.60
C GLY A 562 -20.01 -40.70 -22.87
N ALA A 563 -18.72 -40.78 -23.19
CA ALA A 563 -17.77 -41.53 -22.37
C ALA A 563 -17.51 -40.77 -21.07
N VAL A 564 -17.51 -41.50 -19.95
CA VAL A 564 -17.29 -40.95 -18.61
C VAL A 564 -15.95 -41.45 -18.08
N ARG A 565 -15.11 -40.53 -17.62
CA ARG A 565 -13.80 -40.84 -17.02
C ARG A 565 -13.59 -40.01 -15.76
N THR A 566 -12.95 -40.60 -14.75
CA THR A 566 -12.49 -39.88 -13.56
C THR A 566 -11.00 -39.62 -13.69
N GLU A 567 -10.60 -38.38 -13.43
CA GLU A 567 -9.21 -37.93 -13.46
C GLU A 567 -8.87 -37.25 -12.13
N PRO A 568 -7.60 -37.26 -11.68
CA PRO A 568 -7.16 -36.40 -10.59
C PRO A 568 -7.44 -34.93 -10.89
N TRP A 569 -7.64 -34.13 -9.85
CA TRP A 569 -7.71 -32.68 -10.00
C TRP A 569 -6.36 -32.16 -10.54
N PRO A 570 -6.36 -31.36 -11.62
CA PRO A 570 -5.11 -30.87 -12.19
C PRO A 570 -4.42 -29.93 -11.20
N GLU A 571 -3.13 -30.14 -10.98
CA GLU A 571 -2.28 -29.15 -10.32
C GLU A 571 -1.72 -28.23 -11.41
N PRO A 572 -1.91 -26.90 -11.30
CA PRO A 572 -1.35 -25.97 -12.28
C PRO A 572 0.18 -26.06 -12.26
N GLU A 573 0.80 -26.13 -13.44
CA GLU A 573 2.25 -26.10 -13.57
C GLU A 573 2.76 -24.67 -13.31
N ASP A 574 3.62 -24.51 -12.32
CA ASP A 574 4.29 -23.24 -12.04
C ASP A 574 5.57 -23.12 -12.88
N THR A 575 5.47 -22.42 -14.01
CA THR A 575 6.59 -22.16 -14.93
C THR A 575 7.45 -20.96 -14.53
N ARG A 576 7.06 -20.22 -13.47
CA ARG A 576 7.84 -19.08 -12.97
C ARG A 576 9.15 -19.56 -12.32
N PRO A 577 10.20 -18.73 -12.30
CA PRO A 577 11.44 -19.05 -11.59
C PRO A 577 11.20 -19.39 -10.11
N ALA A 578 11.95 -20.36 -9.58
CA ALA A 578 11.86 -20.74 -8.17
C ALA A 578 12.56 -19.74 -7.23
N SER A 579 13.49 -18.94 -7.77
CA SER A 579 14.24 -17.91 -7.05
C SER A 579 14.77 -16.89 -8.06
N GLN A 580 15.02 -15.66 -7.61
CA GLN A 580 15.58 -14.59 -8.43
C GLN A 580 16.71 -13.87 -7.70
N VAL A 581 17.84 -13.67 -8.39
CA VAL A 581 18.94 -12.85 -7.87
C VAL A 581 18.78 -11.43 -8.40
N VAL A 582 18.66 -10.44 -7.50
CA VAL A 582 18.51 -9.02 -7.87
C VAL A 582 19.82 -8.26 -7.89
N TYR A 583 20.79 -8.68 -7.08
CA TYR A 583 22.12 -8.10 -6.98
C TYR A 583 23.09 -9.05 -6.24
N PRO A 584 24.37 -9.15 -6.66
CA PRO A 584 24.90 -8.63 -7.93
C PRO A 584 24.48 -9.50 -9.11
N THR A 585 24.38 -8.89 -10.29
CA THR A 585 24.19 -9.58 -11.56
C THR A 585 25.43 -9.37 -12.44
N PHE A 586 25.82 -10.41 -13.19
CA PHE A 586 27.04 -10.42 -14.01
C PHE A 586 26.76 -10.60 -15.50
N GLU A 587 25.51 -10.40 -15.92
CA GLU A 587 25.12 -10.43 -17.33
C GLU A 587 25.89 -9.34 -18.10
N GLY A 588 26.60 -9.73 -19.16
CA GLY A 588 27.49 -8.86 -19.94
C GLY A 588 28.92 -8.72 -19.38
N ALA A 589 29.27 -9.41 -18.29
CA ALA A 589 30.61 -9.43 -17.69
C ALA A 589 31.26 -10.82 -17.72
N GLU A 590 30.79 -11.73 -18.59
CA GLU A 590 31.16 -13.15 -18.59
C GLU A 590 32.66 -13.38 -18.82
N GLU A 591 33.33 -12.51 -19.57
CA GLU A 591 34.78 -12.57 -19.83
C GLU A 591 35.64 -11.92 -18.73
N HIS A 592 35.00 -11.19 -17.80
CA HIS A 592 35.65 -10.38 -16.76
C HIS A 592 35.05 -10.62 -15.36
N LEU A 593 34.62 -11.86 -15.07
CA LEU A 593 33.92 -12.20 -13.83
C LEU A 593 34.72 -11.88 -12.56
N GLY A 594 36.04 -12.03 -12.61
CA GLY A 594 36.90 -11.73 -11.45
C GLY A 594 36.88 -10.24 -11.10
N GLU A 595 37.10 -9.39 -12.10
CA GLU A 595 37.06 -7.94 -11.96
C GLU A 595 35.67 -7.43 -11.60
N ALA A 596 34.63 -7.98 -12.22
CA ALA A 596 33.24 -7.64 -11.92
C ALA A 596 32.87 -8.00 -10.47
N ALA A 597 33.31 -9.16 -9.97
CA ALA A 597 33.10 -9.57 -8.59
C ALA A 597 33.81 -8.64 -7.59
N GLU A 598 35.08 -8.32 -7.82
CA GLU A 598 35.82 -7.35 -6.98
C GLU A 598 35.18 -5.96 -6.99
N LEU A 599 34.66 -5.52 -8.14
CA LEU A 599 34.00 -4.22 -8.26
C LEU A 599 32.62 -4.22 -7.59
N ALA A 600 31.89 -5.34 -7.63
CA ALA A 600 30.66 -5.51 -6.86
C ALA A 600 30.92 -5.42 -5.35
N GLU A 601 31.96 -6.08 -4.83
CA GLU A 601 32.39 -5.93 -3.43
C GLU A 601 32.76 -4.48 -3.08
N ARG A 602 33.38 -3.74 -4.01
CA ARG A 602 33.68 -2.32 -3.81
C ARG A 602 32.42 -1.47 -3.75
N ILE A 603 31.42 -1.76 -4.57
CA ILE A 603 30.10 -1.09 -4.54
C ILE A 603 29.39 -1.40 -3.22
N ASP A 604 29.53 -2.61 -2.68
CA ASP A 604 29.00 -2.97 -1.34
C ASP A 604 29.70 -2.20 -0.22
N ALA A 605 31.02 -2.01 -0.32
CA ALA A 605 31.74 -1.13 0.61
C ALA A 605 31.26 0.33 0.50
N PHE A 606 30.93 0.82 -0.69
CA PHE A 606 30.34 2.15 -0.88
C PHE A 606 28.98 2.25 -0.17
N LYS A 607 28.10 1.24 -0.34
CA LYS A 607 26.82 1.16 0.39
C LYS A 607 27.02 1.25 1.89
N GLN A 608 27.87 0.39 2.46
CA GLN A 608 28.10 0.35 3.91
C GLN A 608 28.63 1.69 4.44
N THR A 609 29.51 2.34 3.68
CA THR A 609 30.07 3.66 4.04
C THR A 609 29.01 4.76 3.98
N TYR A 610 28.14 4.74 2.96
CA TYR A 610 27.03 5.67 2.83
C TYR A 610 26.01 5.51 3.98
N GLU A 611 25.64 4.26 4.30
CA GLU A 611 24.66 3.94 5.34
C GLU A 611 25.17 4.25 6.74
N ALA A 612 26.50 4.18 6.95
CA ALA A 612 27.17 4.64 8.17
C ALA A 612 27.31 6.18 8.25
N ALA A 613 26.87 6.92 7.23
CA ALA A 613 27.03 8.37 7.11
C ALA A 613 28.49 8.85 7.19
N ASP A 614 29.46 8.00 6.79
CA ASP A 614 30.89 8.32 6.86
C ASP A 614 31.33 9.11 5.62
N TRP A 615 31.11 10.43 5.65
CA TRP A 615 31.49 11.31 4.55
C TRP A 615 33.00 11.29 4.23
N ARG A 616 33.86 10.98 5.20
CA ARG A 616 35.31 10.88 4.97
C ARG A 616 35.65 9.58 4.27
N GLY A 617 35.06 8.47 4.71
CA GLY A 617 35.13 7.18 4.02
C GLY A 617 34.62 7.27 2.58
N MET A 618 33.53 8.02 2.33
CA MET A 618 33.01 8.23 0.98
C MET A 618 34.06 8.82 0.04
N LEU A 619 34.91 9.73 0.52
CA LEU A 619 35.97 10.36 -0.27
C LEU A 619 37.09 9.38 -0.71
N ALA A 620 37.21 8.22 -0.06
CA ALA A 620 38.16 7.17 -0.43
C ALA A 620 37.71 6.38 -1.67
N PHE A 621 36.44 6.50 -2.09
CA PHE A 621 35.97 5.93 -3.33
C PHE A 621 36.26 6.81 -4.54
N TYR A 622 36.56 8.10 -4.37
CA TYR A 622 36.78 9.03 -5.48
C TYR A 622 38.28 9.21 -5.75
N ALA A 623 38.68 9.07 -7.02
CA ALA A 623 40.04 9.27 -7.48
C ALA A 623 40.48 10.74 -7.32
N GLU A 624 41.80 10.99 -7.21
CA GLU A 624 42.34 12.35 -7.13
C GLU A 624 42.01 13.19 -8.38
N ASP A 625 41.96 12.54 -9.54
CA ASP A 625 41.60 13.12 -10.84
C ASP A 625 40.10 13.01 -11.17
N TYR A 626 39.24 12.75 -10.18
CA TYR A 626 37.79 12.66 -10.40
C TYR A 626 37.22 13.93 -11.03
N GLY A 627 36.33 13.74 -12.01
CA GLY A 627 35.48 14.77 -12.59
C GLY A 627 34.09 14.20 -12.90
N ASP A 628 33.04 15.02 -12.93
CA ASP A 628 31.68 14.61 -13.34
C ASP A 628 31.13 15.40 -14.54
N SER A 629 29.89 15.11 -14.95
CA SER A 629 29.23 15.79 -16.08
C SER A 629 28.93 17.29 -15.86
N ASN A 630 29.04 17.79 -14.63
CA ASN A 630 28.97 19.21 -14.28
C ASN A 630 30.36 19.89 -14.24
N GLY A 631 31.43 19.13 -14.39
CA GLY A 631 32.81 19.62 -14.20
C GLY A 631 33.19 19.76 -12.72
N TYR A 632 32.46 19.13 -11.80
CA TYR A 632 32.84 19.10 -10.40
C TYR A 632 33.89 18.02 -10.13
N HIS A 633 34.75 18.30 -9.14
CA HIS A 633 35.91 17.47 -8.80
C HIS A 633 35.79 16.84 -7.41
N ARG A 634 36.79 16.04 -7.02
CA ARG A 634 36.80 15.27 -5.77
C ARG A 634 36.44 16.10 -4.53
N GLU A 635 36.92 17.34 -4.44
CA GLU A 635 36.62 18.24 -3.31
C GLU A 635 35.12 18.57 -3.18
N TYR A 636 34.44 18.74 -4.31
CA TYR A 636 33.01 19.00 -4.36
C TYR A 636 32.24 17.80 -3.83
N ALA A 637 32.54 16.59 -4.32
CA ALA A 637 31.89 15.36 -3.88
C ALA A 637 32.00 15.18 -2.35
N GLY A 638 33.19 15.43 -1.77
CA GLY A 638 33.39 15.39 -0.33
C GLY A 638 32.54 16.41 0.45
N ARG A 639 32.41 17.65 -0.05
CA ARG A 639 31.57 18.69 0.59
C ARG A 639 30.08 18.38 0.47
N ALA A 640 29.65 17.87 -0.68
CA ALA A 640 28.27 17.47 -0.94
C ALA A 640 27.85 16.32 -0.02
N TRP A 641 28.66 15.26 0.08
CA TRP A 641 28.41 14.19 1.04
C TRP A 641 28.36 14.69 2.47
N LYS A 642 29.32 15.53 2.88
CA LYS A 642 29.30 16.13 4.22
C LYS A 642 28.00 16.91 4.49
N TRP A 643 27.53 17.70 3.53
CA TRP A 643 26.27 18.44 3.66
C TRP A 643 25.05 17.52 3.75
N TRP A 644 24.98 16.52 2.88
CA TRP A 644 23.92 15.51 2.87
C TRP A 644 23.81 14.79 4.21
N PHE A 645 24.92 14.29 4.74
CA PHE A 645 24.93 13.55 5.99
C PHE A 645 24.67 14.45 7.21
N PHE A 646 25.05 15.73 7.17
CA PHE A 646 24.77 16.67 8.26
C PHE A 646 23.30 17.07 8.36
N ARG A 647 22.57 17.07 7.23
CA ARG A 647 21.19 17.57 7.15
C ARG A 647 20.11 16.50 7.33
N ASN A 648 20.50 15.24 7.43
CA ASN A 648 19.61 14.09 7.41
C ASN A 648 19.99 13.11 8.53
N ASN A 649 19.10 12.17 8.85
CA ASN A 649 19.17 11.38 10.08
C ASN A 649 19.46 9.90 9.83
N THR A 650 18.84 9.32 8.81
CA THR A 650 18.94 7.89 8.46
C THR A 650 19.24 7.77 6.98
N PHE A 651 20.03 6.77 6.57
CA PHE A 651 20.53 6.63 5.20
C PHE A 651 20.31 5.22 4.68
N CYS A 652 19.99 5.09 3.39
CA CYS A 652 19.94 3.81 2.69
C CYS A 652 20.42 4.00 1.24
N PHE A 653 21.31 3.14 0.78
CA PHE A 653 21.73 3.12 -0.62
C PHE A 653 21.17 1.88 -1.32
N LEU A 654 20.22 2.11 -2.23
CA LEU A 654 19.69 1.07 -3.10
C LEU A 654 20.52 0.99 -4.37
N ARG A 655 20.83 -0.23 -4.78
CA ARG A 655 21.68 -0.48 -5.93
C ARG A 655 21.19 -1.67 -6.74
N GLN A 656 21.17 -1.52 -8.05
CA GLN A 656 21.00 -2.63 -8.98
C GLN A 656 21.83 -2.39 -10.23
N ILE A 657 22.58 -3.41 -10.65
CA ILE A 657 23.40 -3.31 -11.86
C ILE A 657 22.50 -3.37 -13.09
N ARG A 658 22.66 -2.40 -13.99
CA ARG A 658 21.99 -2.35 -15.28
C ARG A 658 22.79 -2.97 -16.39
N TRP A 659 24.08 -2.66 -16.42
CA TRP A 659 25.00 -3.22 -17.39
C TRP A 659 26.45 -2.92 -17.00
N TRP A 660 27.36 -3.67 -17.64
CA TRP A 660 28.80 -3.58 -17.49
C TRP A 660 29.48 -3.16 -18.80
N ASP A 661 30.45 -2.25 -18.74
CA ASP A 661 31.33 -1.84 -19.85
C ASP A 661 32.77 -2.22 -19.55
N PHE A 662 33.29 -3.21 -20.28
CA PHE A 662 34.71 -3.55 -20.24
C PHE A 662 35.45 -3.13 -21.52
N SER A 663 34.83 -2.34 -22.40
CA SER A 663 35.39 -2.01 -23.72
C SER A 663 36.78 -1.33 -23.66
N ARG A 664 37.08 -0.64 -22.57
CA ARG A 664 38.38 0.04 -22.34
C ARG A 664 39.27 -0.66 -21.32
N PHE A 665 38.82 -1.78 -20.76
CA PHE A 665 39.53 -2.45 -19.69
C PHE A 665 40.93 -2.91 -20.12
N ALA A 666 41.08 -3.43 -21.34
CA ALA A 666 42.37 -3.82 -21.88
C ALA A 666 43.31 -2.64 -22.21
N GLU A 667 42.76 -1.45 -22.46
CA GLU A 667 43.53 -0.26 -22.84
C GLU A 667 44.10 0.46 -21.62
N ASP A 668 43.28 0.68 -20.60
CA ASP A 668 43.65 1.51 -19.44
C ASP A 668 43.04 1.03 -18.10
N GLY A 669 42.46 -0.17 -18.07
CA GLY A 669 41.85 -0.74 -16.87
C GLY A 669 40.52 -0.10 -16.48
N THR A 670 39.92 0.70 -17.37
CA THR A 670 38.63 1.36 -17.10
C THR A 670 37.46 0.39 -17.23
N VAL A 671 36.56 0.44 -16.25
CA VAL A 671 35.27 -0.25 -16.27
C VAL A 671 34.17 0.78 -16.05
N ARG A 672 33.10 0.75 -16.86
CA ARG A 672 31.90 1.55 -16.57
C ARG A 672 30.79 0.63 -16.09
N VAL A 673 30.09 1.06 -15.06
CA VAL A 673 28.97 0.32 -14.48
C VAL A 673 27.81 1.27 -14.36
N ARG A 674 26.70 0.99 -15.07
CA ARG A 674 25.46 1.72 -14.85
C ARG A 674 24.67 1.03 -13.76
N LEU A 675 24.29 1.80 -12.77
CA LEU A 675 23.55 1.35 -11.61
C LEU A 675 22.23 2.12 -11.55
N PHE A 676 21.13 1.45 -11.25
CA PHE A 676 20.13 2.10 -10.40
C PHE A 676 20.81 2.38 -9.07
N ALA A 677 20.96 3.66 -8.69
CA ALA A 677 21.83 4.10 -7.61
C ALA A 677 21.11 5.14 -6.76
N LEU A 678 20.12 4.67 -5.99
CA LEU A 678 19.24 5.56 -5.24
C LEU A 678 19.75 5.74 -3.80
N CYS A 679 20.31 6.91 -3.54
CA CYS A 679 20.72 7.38 -2.22
C CYS A 679 19.49 7.98 -1.51
N ARG A 680 18.89 7.22 -0.59
CA ARG A 680 17.76 7.64 0.24
C ARG A 680 18.26 8.16 1.57
N ALA A 681 17.59 9.20 2.07
CA ALA A 681 17.75 9.64 3.43
C ALA A 681 16.42 10.02 4.07
N LEU A 682 16.35 9.97 5.40
CA LEU A 682 15.27 10.57 6.17
C LEU A 682 15.72 11.93 6.70
N ARG A 683 14.84 12.94 6.63
CA ARG A 683 15.01 14.19 7.37
C ARG A 683 13.92 14.33 8.41
N ARG A 684 14.35 14.72 9.61
CA ARG A 684 13.53 15.14 10.75
C ARG A 684 13.95 16.56 11.09
N ASP A 685 13.10 17.55 10.80
CA ASP A 685 13.38 18.96 11.04
C ASP A 685 12.24 19.61 11.84
N ASP A 686 12.52 19.92 13.11
CA ASP A 686 11.63 20.63 14.04
C ASP A 686 11.99 22.11 14.22
N THR A 687 12.93 22.63 13.41
CA THR A 687 13.41 24.00 13.62
C THR A 687 12.33 25.04 13.29
N PRO A 688 12.25 26.16 14.04
CA PRO A 688 11.17 27.16 13.88
C PRO A 688 11.10 27.85 12.51
N PHE A 689 12.18 27.77 11.73
CA PHE A 689 12.33 28.36 10.39
C PHE A 689 12.49 27.28 9.30
N GLY A 690 12.55 26.01 9.68
CA GLY A 690 12.47 24.87 8.77
C GLY A 690 11.02 24.60 8.38
N SER A 691 10.83 23.88 7.28
CA SER A 691 9.52 23.53 6.72
C SER A 691 8.68 22.57 7.57
N GLN A 692 9.08 22.26 8.81
CA GLN A 692 8.49 21.22 9.68
C GLN A 692 8.28 19.92 8.89
N TYR A 693 9.39 19.22 8.60
CA TYR A 693 9.37 18.05 7.72
C TYR A 693 9.86 16.80 8.45
N ASP A 694 9.02 15.76 8.44
CA ASP A 694 9.39 14.37 8.69
C ASP A 694 9.10 13.56 7.42
N GLY A 695 10.15 13.15 6.72
CA GLY A 695 9.97 12.39 5.50
C GLY A 695 11.24 12.07 4.74
N THR A 696 11.06 11.26 3.72
CA THR A 696 12.17 10.73 2.92
C THR A 696 12.63 11.71 1.86
N LEU A 697 13.91 11.64 1.52
CA LEU A 697 14.60 12.41 0.49
C LEU A 697 15.41 11.45 -0.38
N ARG A 698 15.70 11.85 -1.60
CA ARG A 698 16.50 11.05 -2.54
C ARG A 698 17.43 11.88 -3.40
N ILE A 699 18.52 11.23 -3.83
CA ILE A 699 19.36 11.59 -4.97
C ILE A 699 19.82 10.29 -5.68
N PRO A 700 20.01 10.26 -7.01
CA PRO A 700 19.70 11.33 -7.93
C PRO A 700 18.19 11.58 -8.04
N ARG A 701 17.79 12.77 -8.47
CA ARG A 701 16.38 13.13 -8.74
C ARG A 701 16.00 12.94 -10.21
N THR A 702 16.89 12.34 -11.01
CA THR A 702 16.63 12.00 -12.41
C THR A 702 15.43 11.08 -12.54
N ALA A 703 14.87 11.05 -13.75
CA ALA A 703 13.67 10.30 -14.04
C ALA A 703 13.83 8.81 -13.77
N ASP A 704 14.98 8.23 -14.14
CA ASP A 704 15.33 6.82 -14.06
C ASP A 704 16.05 6.41 -12.76
N GLU A 705 16.58 7.39 -12.02
CA GLU A 705 17.35 7.16 -10.79
C GLU A 705 18.64 6.35 -11.03
N GLU A 706 19.19 6.45 -12.25
CA GLU A 706 20.37 5.68 -12.68
C GLU A 706 21.60 6.56 -12.82
N VAL A 707 22.76 5.99 -12.47
CA VAL A 707 24.07 6.65 -12.55
C VAL A 707 25.07 5.69 -13.17
N THR A 708 25.83 6.18 -14.15
CA THR A 708 26.99 5.48 -14.69
C THR A 708 28.23 5.86 -13.91
N PHE A 709 28.80 4.91 -13.18
CA PHE A 709 30.06 5.06 -12.47
C PHE A 709 31.20 4.54 -13.36
N THR A 710 32.25 5.34 -13.54
CA THR A 710 33.48 4.92 -14.21
C THR A 710 34.54 4.64 -13.16
N TRP A 711 35.08 3.42 -13.18
CA TRP A 711 36.02 2.90 -12.21
C TRP A 711 37.36 2.57 -12.84
N ARG A 712 38.42 2.74 -12.06
CA ARG A 712 39.79 2.31 -12.40
C ARG A 712 40.51 1.92 -11.11
N ARG A 713 41.52 1.05 -11.20
CA ARG A 713 42.41 0.82 -10.05
C ARG A 713 43.38 1.99 -9.87
N ASP A 714 43.54 2.45 -8.64
CA ASP A 714 44.57 3.44 -8.30
C ASP A 714 45.96 2.79 -8.19
N GLY A 715 46.98 3.59 -7.84
CA GLY A 715 48.35 3.10 -7.67
C GLY A 715 48.54 2.08 -6.54
N ALA A 716 47.56 1.94 -5.63
CA ALA A 716 47.53 0.92 -4.58
C ALA A 716 46.72 -0.33 -4.98
N GLY A 717 46.15 -0.35 -6.20
CA GLY A 717 45.35 -1.46 -6.71
C GLY A 717 43.87 -1.42 -6.30
N ALA A 718 43.43 -0.37 -5.60
CA ALA A 718 42.06 -0.22 -5.15
C ALA A 718 41.16 0.38 -6.24
N TRP A 719 39.95 -0.14 -6.39
CA TRP A 719 38.95 0.43 -7.30
C TRP A 719 38.48 1.80 -6.80
N VAL A 720 38.65 2.82 -7.65
CA VAL A 720 38.24 4.20 -7.41
C VAL A 720 37.41 4.75 -8.57
N ILE A 721 36.46 5.60 -8.26
CA ILE A 721 35.56 6.31 -9.16
C ILE A 721 36.33 7.48 -9.76
N THR A 722 36.49 7.47 -11.09
CA THR A 722 37.07 8.57 -11.85
C THR A 722 36.00 9.48 -12.47
N HIS A 723 34.78 8.97 -12.67
CA HIS A 723 33.66 9.74 -13.22
C HIS A 723 32.29 9.21 -12.79
N THR A 724 31.30 10.09 -12.66
CA THR A 724 29.87 9.74 -12.50
C THR A 724 29.04 10.55 -13.48
N ASP A 725 28.09 9.89 -14.15
CA ASP A 725 27.13 10.55 -15.05
C ASP A 725 25.70 9.99 -14.87
N PRO A 726 24.72 10.80 -14.43
CA PRO A 726 24.85 12.19 -13.97
C PRO A 726 25.74 12.32 -12.72
N ALA A 727 26.08 13.55 -12.35
CA ALA A 727 26.83 13.85 -11.13
C ALA A 727 26.18 13.23 -9.87
N LEU A 728 26.93 12.42 -9.12
CA LEU A 728 26.52 11.90 -7.83
C LEU A 728 27.68 12.01 -6.84
N PRO A 729 27.56 12.81 -5.76
CA PRO A 729 26.38 13.58 -5.34
C PRO A 729 26.14 14.87 -6.16
N ASN A 730 24.91 15.42 -6.16
CA ASN A 730 24.59 16.71 -6.77
C ASN A 730 23.98 17.70 -5.74
N PHE A 731 24.58 18.88 -5.57
CA PHE A 731 24.13 19.88 -4.59
C PHE A 731 22.81 20.58 -4.97
N GLU A 732 22.51 20.82 -6.24
CA GLU A 732 21.24 21.43 -6.66
C GLU A 732 20.07 20.55 -6.23
N GLU A 733 20.17 19.24 -6.44
CA GLU A 733 19.18 18.26 -5.98
C GLU A 733 19.06 18.25 -4.45
N MET A 734 20.17 18.35 -3.72
CA MET A 734 20.18 18.47 -2.25
C MET A 734 19.54 19.77 -1.75
N LEU A 735 19.76 20.89 -2.45
CA LEU A 735 19.15 22.19 -2.13
C LEU A 735 17.65 22.17 -2.42
N TRP A 736 17.22 21.49 -3.48
CA TRP A 736 15.80 21.27 -3.75
C TRP A 736 15.12 20.54 -2.60
N ASN A 737 15.78 19.48 -2.09
CA ASN A 737 15.34 18.75 -0.90
C ASN A 737 15.28 19.64 0.36
N SER A 738 15.90 20.82 0.38
CA SER A 738 15.79 21.79 1.49
C SER A 738 14.48 22.57 1.51
N ARG A 739 13.59 22.38 0.51
CA ARG A 739 12.25 22.98 0.44
C ARG A 739 11.16 22.17 1.17
N GLY A 740 11.50 21.06 1.82
CA GLY A 740 10.60 20.38 2.76
C GLY A 740 9.62 19.39 2.16
N ALA A 741 9.82 18.91 0.93
CA ALA A 741 9.08 17.76 0.39
C ALA A 741 9.81 17.17 -0.82
N ASP A 742 9.90 15.85 -0.92
CA ASP A 742 10.27 15.20 -2.18
C ASP A 742 9.07 15.18 -3.13
N LYS A 743 8.96 16.20 -3.99
CA LYS A 743 7.96 16.23 -5.06
C LYS A 743 8.39 15.30 -6.21
N THR A 744 7.97 14.04 -6.17
CA THR A 744 8.29 13.01 -7.19
C THR A 744 7.82 13.39 -8.60
N ARG A 745 6.75 14.20 -8.71
CA ARG A 745 6.23 14.73 -9.99
C ARG A 745 7.12 15.80 -10.64
N LEU A 746 7.99 16.47 -9.87
CA LEU A 746 8.93 17.46 -10.40
C LEU A 746 10.29 16.79 -10.61
N LYS A 747 10.40 16.15 -11.78
CA LYS A 747 11.63 15.53 -12.26
C LYS A 747 12.58 16.66 -12.69
N LEU A 748 13.75 16.75 -12.05
CA LEU A 748 14.78 17.67 -12.49
C LEU A 748 15.44 17.08 -13.75
N VAL A 749 15.76 17.94 -14.72
CA VAL A 749 16.58 17.54 -15.86
C VAL A 749 17.95 17.11 -15.31
N PRO A 750 18.52 15.99 -15.78
CA PRO A 750 19.76 15.46 -15.22
C PRO A 750 20.89 16.49 -15.16
N GLY A 751 21.34 16.79 -13.95
CA GLY A 751 22.70 17.22 -13.63
C GLY A 751 23.33 18.26 -14.54
N LYS A 752 22.63 19.33 -14.89
CA LYS A 752 23.27 20.59 -15.32
C LYS A 752 22.82 21.69 -14.39
N ASP A 753 23.71 22.11 -13.51
CA ASP A 753 23.47 23.29 -12.69
C ASP A 753 23.26 24.50 -13.64
N GLY A 754 22.00 24.93 -13.81
CA GLY A 754 21.65 26.21 -14.44
C GLY A 754 21.19 26.22 -15.91
N ASP A 755 20.29 25.33 -16.35
CA ASP A 755 19.54 25.59 -17.59
C ASP A 755 18.30 26.51 -17.30
N PRO A 756 18.29 27.78 -17.75
CA PRO A 756 17.20 28.72 -17.48
C PRO A 756 15.88 28.35 -18.17
N GLU A 757 15.90 27.43 -19.14
CA GLU A 757 14.70 26.90 -19.79
C GLU A 757 13.92 25.90 -18.91
N CYS A 758 14.46 25.54 -17.73
CA CYS A 758 13.85 24.59 -16.79
C CYS A 758 12.86 25.20 -15.78
N LEU A 759 12.40 26.44 -15.98
CA LEU A 759 11.24 26.94 -15.24
C LEU A 759 9.95 26.40 -15.88
N PRO A 760 8.99 25.87 -15.11
CA PRO A 760 7.72 25.43 -15.67
C PRO A 760 7.04 26.58 -16.41
N GLU A 761 6.66 26.36 -17.67
CA GLU A 761 5.78 27.25 -18.42
C GLU A 761 4.53 27.53 -17.56
N GLY A 762 4.44 28.75 -17.01
CA GLY A 762 3.32 29.16 -16.16
C GLY A 762 3.66 30.06 -14.97
N GLN A 763 4.94 30.29 -14.62
CA GLN A 763 5.33 31.30 -13.62
C GLN A 763 6.26 32.38 -14.19
N THR A 764 5.87 33.01 -15.30
CA THR A 764 6.54 34.21 -15.83
C THR A 764 6.04 35.52 -15.20
N ASN A 765 5.61 35.49 -13.92
CA ASN A 765 5.29 36.71 -13.16
C ASN A 765 5.82 36.59 -11.72
N LEU A 766 7.14 36.46 -11.57
CA LEU A 766 7.81 36.97 -10.39
C LEU A 766 8.47 38.30 -10.78
N LEU A 767 8.02 39.35 -10.10
CA LEU A 767 8.51 40.73 -10.18
C LEU A 767 10.04 40.79 -10.23
N PRO A 768 10.65 41.74 -10.96
CA PRO A 768 12.09 41.89 -10.96
C PRO A 768 12.53 42.28 -9.54
N MET A 769 13.33 41.41 -8.91
CA MET A 769 14.17 41.78 -7.77
C MET A 769 15.18 42.80 -8.27
N GLU A 770 14.80 44.08 -8.27
CA GLU A 770 15.77 45.16 -8.25
C GLU A 770 16.50 45.10 -6.89
N THR A 771 17.79 44.80 -7.01
CA THR A 771 18.82 44.93 -6.00
C THR A 771 18.80 46.34 -5.41
N ASN A 772 18.40 46.47 -4.13
CA ASN A 772 18.75 47.61 -3.29
C ASN A 772 18.57 47.27 -1.80
N TRP A 773 19.55 46.55 -1.25
CA TRP A 773 19.83 46.53 0.19
C TRP A 773 21.32 46.76 0.41
N LEU A 774 21.76 48.00 0.18
CA LEU A 774 23.00 48.54 0.74
C LEU A 774 22.70 49.95 1.29
N PRO A 775 23.00 50.24 2.57
CA PRO A 775 22.83 51.58 3.13
C PRO A 775 23.88 52.58 2.57
N PRO A 776 23.51 53.85 2.35
CA PRO A 776 24.35 54.86 1.70
C PRO A 776 25.21 55.59 2.73
N GLU A 777 26.26 54.95 3.21
CA GLU A 777 27.42 55.65 3.74
C GLU A 777 28.64 54.96 3.10
N TRP A 778 29.69 55.71 2.77
CA TRP A 778 30.83 55.32 1.91
C TRP A 778 30.61 55.55 0.40
N SER A 779 30.52 56.84 0.03
CA SER A 779 30.97 57.33 -1.28
C SER A 779 32.37 57.94 -1.16
#